data_AF-A0A1R3HF76-F1
#
_entry.id   AF-A0A1R3HF76-F1
#
_cell.length_a   1.000
_cell.length_b   1.000
_cell.length_c   1.000
_cell.angle_alpha   90.00
_cell.angle_beta   90.00
_cell.angle_gamma   90.00
#
_symmetry.space_group_name_H-M   'P 1'
#
loop_
_entity.id
_entity.type
_entity.pdbx_description
1 polymer ?
#
loop_
_entity_poly.entity_id
_entity_poly.type
_entity_poly.pdbx_seq_one_letter_code
_entity_poly.pdbx_strand_id
1 'polypeptide(L)'
;MYGGDEVSAIVIDLGSHTCKAGYAGEDAPKAVFPSVVGSIDQMDADDDNENNDSKTSNNNVDSNKPKGKRRLYVGSQSLGFRRDHMEVLSPLKDGVVVDWEIVDSIWDHAFKECLLVDPTEHPMLLAEPSSNTQQQRERTAELMFEKYKVPALFLAKNAVLTSFASGRATSVVVDSGGGSTTVAPVHDGYVLQKAVSTSPVGGEFLTDCLMKSLESKGIVIKPRYSFKRKEIQPGVFQTVDIDFPNTTESYKLYSKRVIASDIKECVCRAPDTPYDESAYSNIPMTPYELPDGQTIEIGADRFKIPDVLFNPSLALTIPGMDSFAEISPSVRGLPQMVIDSINRCDVDIRKELFGSILLAGGTASMQQLKERLEKDLLEESPQAARVKVLASGNATERRFSVWIGGSILASLGSFQQMWFSKSDFAFVLLIATQTLLKCMKSMELHTYKENALKMRPIGCVSCHCKFQVHSGSICANNIQIDVAFAHTNAISPITLNPSFNRSSFSVGFIFGTASSAYQYEGASSEGGRGPSIWDTYTHKYPDKIADRSSGDVAVDSYHRYKEDVRIMKEMGLDAYRFSISWSRILPNGKLSGGVNLEGIKYYNNLIDELLANGLQPYVTIFHWDLPQALEDEYGGFLSPHIVDYFRDYAKVCFDHFGNRVKNWITLNEPWTYSNFGYATGLLAPGRCSDWQQLNCTGGDSAVEPYVVAHRLLLAHAAAVKLYRDKYQATQKGVIGITLVSHWMVPFSNERNDQDAAQRALDFMFGWFMDPITNGDYPKSMQSLVGDRLPKFSKEESEMLKGSFDFLGLNYYTANFAAADTAKPGLGKPSYLKDSRVILSTERYGVPIGQKTATDWLHVYPKGFFELLIYIKRKYNNPIIYITENGVSEFNNATLSVEASRVDIMRVEYYDQHLSFLRDAIIGEGVNVKGYFAWSLLDNFEWGDGYTIRFGIYYVDYEDGLKRYPKLSAQWFKNFLKDHS
;
A
#
# COMPACT_ATOMS: atom_id res chain seq x y z
N MET A 1 23.76 -2.05 -22.24
CA MET A 1 24.00 -2.87 -21.04
C MET A 1 22.75 -2.75 -20.21
N TYR A 2 22.18 -3.87 -19.73
CA TYR A 2 20.94 -3.88 -18.96
C TYR A 2 21.25 -4.55 -17.61
N GLY A 3 20.70 -4.04 -16.51
CA GLY A 3 21.07 -4.42 -15.12
C GLY A 3 22.05 -3.43 -14.48
N GLY A 4 21.99 -3.25 -13.16
CA GLY A 4 22.68 -2.18 -12.41
C GLY A 4 21.87 -0.89 -12.27
N ASP A 5 22.37 0.07 -11.47
CA ASP A 5 21.73 1.31 -10.95
C ASP A 5 20.99 2.22 -11.97
N GLU A 6 21.07 1.95 -13.28
CA GLU A 6 20.54 2.82 -14.34
C GLU A 6 19.20 2.36 -14.93
N VAL A 7 18.77 1.09 -14.79
CA VAL A 7 17.45 0.61 -15.26
C VAL A 7 16.90 -0.52 -14.38
N SER A 8 15.79 -0.27 -13.66
CA SER A 8 15.11 -1.25 -12.80
C SER A 8 14.48 -2.36 -13.64
N ALA A 9 14.86 -3.62 -13.40
CA ALA A 9 14.23 -4.77 -14.06
C ALA A 9 12.84 -5.07 -13.45
N ILE A 10 11.89 -5.49 -14.28
CA ILE A 10 10.58 -5.97 -13.81
C ILE A 10 10.63 -7.47 -13.59
N VAL A 11 10.10 -7.93 -12.46
CA VAL A 11 10.00 -9.35 -12.13
C VAL A 11 8.55 -9.78 -12.13
N ILE A 12 8.21 -10.81 -12.91
CA ILE A 12 6.86 -11.39 -12.96
C ILE A 12 6.90 -12.88 -12.62
N ASP A 13 6.09 -13.26 -11.63
CA ASP A 13 5.67 -14.64 -11.37
C ASP A 13 4.19 -14.77 -11.73
N LEU A 14 3.88 -15.41 -12.87
CA LEU A 14 2.50 -15.59 -13.32
C LEU A 14 1.66 -16.36 -12.30
N GLY A 15 2.28 -17.36 -11.63
CA GLY A 15 1.64 -18.27 -10.69
C GLY A 15 0.41 -19.02 -11.23
N SER A 16 -0.02 -20.08 -10.53
CA SER A 16 -1.24 -20.83 -10.88
C SER A 16 -2.51 -20.27 -10.28
N HIS A 17 -2.39 -19.48 -9.21
CA HIS A 17 -3.52 -18.93 -8.45
C HIS A 17 -3.45 -17.41 -8.32
N THR A 18 -2.25 -16.87 -8.12
CA THR A 18 -1.99 -15.43 -8.07
C THR A 18 -0.78 -15.08 -8.92
N CYS A 19 -0.89 -14.01 -9.70
CA CYS A 19 0.19 -13.34 -10.40
C CYS A 19 0.85 -12.34 -9.44
N LYS A 20 2.18 -12.26 -9.47
CA LYS A 20 2.99 -11.30 -8.71
C LYS A 20 3.88 -10.53 -9.66
N ALA A 21 3.87 -9.20 -9.53
CA ALA A 21 4.66 -8.31 -10.35
C ALA A 21 5.27 -7.19 -9.48
N GLY A 22 6.48 -6.77 -9.79
CA GLY A 22 7.18 -5.68 -9.07
C GLY A 22 8.58 -5.44 -9.62
N TYR A 23 9.37 -4.63 -8.93
CA TYR A 23 10.72 -4.28 -9.36
C TYR A 23 11.76 -5.21 -8.73
N ALA A 24 12.84 -5.44 -9.46
CA ALA A 24 14.01 -6.10 -8.92
C ALA A 24 14.64 -5.27 -7.80
N GLY A 25 15.07 -5.94 -6.73
CA GLY A 25 15.66 -5.32 -5.54
C GLY A 25 14.66 -5.02 -4.41
N GLU A 26 13.37 -5.28 -4.61
CA GLU A 26 12.35 -5.12 -3.56
C GLU A 26 12.12 -6.42 -2.78
N ASP A 27 11.73 -6.27 -1.51
CA ASP A 27 11.50 -7.39 -0.57
C ASP A 27 10.14 -8.09 -0.76
N ALA A 28 9.22 -7.49 -1.51
CA ALA A 28 7.89 -8.03 -1.80
C ALA A 28 7.37 -7.50 -3.15
N PRO A 29 6.50 -8.25 -3.85
CA PRO A 29 5.92 -7.79 -5.10
C PRO A 29 5.00 -6.58 -4.88
N LYS A 30 5.11 -5.56 -5.73
CA LYS A 30 4.23 -4.37 -5.74
C LYS A 30 2.77 -4.72 -6.00
N ALA A 31 2.50 -5.77 -6.78
CA ALA A 31 1.16 -6.21 -7.13
C ALA A 31 1.00 -7.72 -6.97
N VAL A 32 -0.11 -8.12 -6.34
CA VAL A 32 -0.55 -9.52 -6.21
C VAL A 32 -2.03 -9.61 -6.54
N PHE A 33 -2.39 -10.33 -7.60
CA PHE A 33 -3.78 -10.44 -8.07
C PHE A 33 -4.06 -11.84 -8.65
N PRO A 34 -5.33 -12.28 -8.78
CA PRO A 34 -5.67 -13.61 -9.29
C PRO A 34 -5.10 -13.89 -10.68
N SER A 35 -4.60 -15.10 -10.90
CA SER A 35 -4.13 -15.55 -12.22
C SER A 35 -5.26 -15.96 -13.17
N VAL A 36 -6.52 -15.66 -12.82
CA VAL A 36 -7.72 -15.95 -13.62
C VAL A 36 -8.36 -14.65 -14.09
N VAL A 37 -9.21 -14.72 -15.12
CA VAL A 37 -9.88 -13.56 -15.72
C VAL A 37 -11.38 -13.78 -15.88
N GLY A 38 -12.15 -12.72 -15.76
CA GLY A 38 -13.55 -12.71 -16.16
C GLY A 38 -13.65 -12.51 -17.68
N SER A 39 -14.53 -13.22 -18.36
CA SER A 39 -14.72 -13.13 -19.81
C SER A 39 -16.21 -13.00 -20.14
N ILE A 40 -16.55 -12.03 -20.99
CA ILE A 40 -17.89 -11.90 -21.57
C ILE A 40 -17.73 -11.89 -23.09
N ASP A 41 -18.44 -12.78 -23.78
CA ASP A 41 -18.50 -12.76 -25.24
C ASP A 41 -19.31 -11.53 -25.69
N GLN A 42 -18.73 -10.67 -26.53
CA GLN A 42 -19.53 -9.63 -27.21
C GLN A 42 -20.42 -10.32 -28.24
N MET A 43 -21.74 -10.25 -28.05
CA MET A 43 -22.67 -10.36 -29.17
C MET A 43 -22.57 -9.05 -29.97
N ASP A 44 -22.42 -9.15 -31.29
CA ASP A 44 -22.43 -8.01 -32.20
C ASP A 44 -23.76 -7.25 -32.01
N ALA A 45 -23.72 -6.14 -31.27
CA ALA A 45 -24.82 -5.22 -31.06
C ALA A 45 -24.62 -4.00 -31.97
N ASP A 46 -24.82 -4.22 -33.27
CA ASP A 46 -25.29 -3.20 -34.20
C ASP A 46 -26.69 -3.63 -34.66
N ASP A 47 -27.71 -3.36 -33.84
CA ASP A 47 -29.10 -3.10 -34.27
C ASP A 47 -30.00 -2.87 -33.04
N ASP A 48 -30.04 -1.63 -32.56
CA ASP A 48 -31.20 -1.11 -31.83
C ASP A 48 -32.21 -0.59 -32.88
N ASN A 49 -33.11 -1.45 -33.33
CA ASN A 49 -34.40 -1.05 -33.88
C ASN A 49 -35.48 -2.08 -33.53
N GLU A 50 -36.58 -1.57 -32.97
CA GLU A 50 -37.74 -2.29 -32.47
C GLU A 50 -38.39 -3.25 -33.50
N ASN A 51 -38.74 -4.48 -33.09
CA ASN A 51 -40.12 -5.00 -33.00
C ASN A 51 -40.22 -6.53 -32.83
N ASN A 52 -41.34 -6.94 -32.20
CA ASN A 52 -41.86 -8.29 -31.96
C ASN A 52 -41.63 -9.31 -33.11
N ASP A 53 -41.39 -10.60 -32.83
CA ASP A 53 -42.39 -11.61 -32.46
C ASP A 53 -41.78 -13.04 -32.43
N SER A 54 -42.58 -13.99 -31.95
CA SER A 54 -42.30 -15.37 -31.52
C SER A 54 -41.56 -16.38 -32.44
N LYS A 55 -40.99 -17.42 -31.76
CA LYS A 55 -40.99 -18.89 -32.04
C LYS A 55 -39.74 -19.63 -32.60
N THR A 56 -39.42 -20.69 -31.84
CA THR A 56 -38.96 -22.06 -32.17
C THR A 56 -37.48 -22.39 -32.42
N SER A 57 -37.11 -23.49 -31.74
CA SER A 57 -35.85 -24.23 -31.66
C SER A 57 -35.34 -24.84 -32.97
N ASN A 58 -34.01 -24.87 -33.15
CA ASN A 58 -33.30 -26.11 -33.52
C ASN A 58 -31.77 -26.01 -33.34
N ASN A 59 -31.20 -27.07 -32.77
CA ASN A 59 -29.76 -27.33 -32.70
C ASN A 59 -29.20 -27.66 -34.09
N ASN A 60 -28.09 -27.05 -34.46
CA ASN A 60 -27.00 -27.73 -35.16
C ASN A 60 -25.69 -26.97 -34.96
N VAL A 61 -24.72 -27.68 -34.40
CA VAL A 61 -23.34 -27.24 -34.19
C VAL A 61 -22.63 -27.35 -35.53
N ASP A 62 -22.16 -26.22 -36.06
CA ASP A 62 -21.19 -26.21 -37.16
C ASP A 62 -20.00 -25.33 -36.78
N SER A 63 -18.83 -25.96 -36.78
CA SER A 63 -17.55 -25.43 -36.36
C SER A 63 -16.91 -24.64 -37.49
N ASN A 64 -17.17 -23.34 -37.56
CA ASN A 64 -16.30 -22.30 -38.17
C ASN A 64 -17.02 -20.94 -38.22
N LYS A 65 -17.16 -20.26 -37.07
CA LYS A 65 -17.48 -18.82 -37.02
C LYS A 65 -16.28 -18.03 -36.48
N PRO A 66 -16.01 -16.81 -37.00
CA PRO A 66 -14.94 -15.96 -36.48
C PRO A 66 -15.25 -15.64 -35.01
N LYS A 67 -14.26 -15.83 -34.13
CA LYS A 67 -14.42 -15.52 -32.70
C LYS A 67 -14.74 -14.03 -32.56
N GLY A 68 -15.95 -13.70 -32.09
CA GLY A 68 -16.31 -12.35 -31.65
C GLY A 68 -15.31 -11.87 -30.59
N LYS A 69 -15.09 -10.55 -30.54
CA LYS A 69 -14.07 -9.94 -29.67
C LYS A 69 -14.48 -10.15 -28.21
N ARG A 70 -13.75 -10.99 -27.47
CA ARG A 70 -14.02 -11.28 -26.05
C ARG A 70 -13.59 -10.09 -25.19
N ARG A 71 -14.44 -9.68 -24.24
CA ARG A 71 -14.06 -8.66 -23.26
C ARG A 71 -13.55 -9.35 -21.99
N LEU A 72 -12.29 -9.07 -21.64
CA LEU A 72 -11.61 -9.65 -20.50
C LEU A 72 -11.57 -8.67 -19.32
N TYR A 73 -11.72 -9.20 -18.11
CA TYR A 73 -11.78 -8.47 -16.85
C TYR A 73 -10.75 -9.09 -15.91
N VAL A 74 -9.66 -8.38 -15.67
CA VAL A 74 -8.51 -8.87 -14.90
C VAL A 74 -8.43 -8.16 -13.55
N GLY A 75 -7.91 -8.86 -12.54
CA GLY A 75 -7.65 -8.31 -11.21
C GLY A 75 -8.77 -8.52 -10.21
N SER A 76 -8.42 -8.43 -8.92
CA SER A 76 -9.32 -8.70 -7.78
C SER A 76 -10.56 -7.81 -7.79
N GLN A 77 -10.39 -6.53 -8.15
CA GLN A 77 -11.50 -5.57 -8.21
C GLN A 77 -12.50 -6.00 -9.29
N SER A 78 -12.02 -6.22 -10.51
CA SER A 78 -12.86 -6.62 -11.64
C SER A 78 -13.62 -7.92 -11.37
N LEU A 79 -12.96 -8.93 -10.80
CA LEU A 79 -13.56 -10.22 -10.46
C LEU A 79 -14.51 -10.16 -9.26
N GLY A 80 -14.35 -9.17 -8.37
CA GLY A 80 -15.24 -8.96 -7.22
C GLY A 80 -16.65 -8.50 -7.59
N PHE A 81 -16.86 -7.98 -8.81
CA PHE A 81 -18.15 -7.51 -9.29
C PHE A 81 -18.85 -8.54 -10.18
N ARG A 82 -20.06 -8.92 -9.80
CA ARG A 82 -20.92 -9.85 -10.55
C ARG A 82 -21.45 -9.19 -11.82
N ARG A 83 -21.30 -9.85 -12.97
CA ARG A 83 -21.80 -9.39 -14.28
C ARG A 83 -22.65 -10.49 -14.93
N ASP A 84 -23.56 -10.07 -15.81
CA ASP A 84 -24.36 -10.98 -16.64
C ASP A 84 -23.46 -11.73 -17.62
N HIS A 85 -23.65 -13.05 -17.71
CA HIS A 85 -22.96 -13.97 -18.64
C HIS A 85 -21.42 -13.99 -18.53
N MET A 86 -20.84 -13.51 -17.43
CA MET A 86 -19.40 -13.50 -17.24
C MET A 86 -18.88 -14.87 -16.80
N GLU A 87 -18.02 -15.49 -17.59
CA GLU A 87 -17.29 -16.71 -17.25
C GLU A 87 -15.98 -16.38 -16.53
N VAL A 88 -15.51 -17.22 -15.61
CA VAL A 88 -14.17 -17.10 -15.01
C VAL A 88 -13.25 -18.16 -15.60
N LEU A 89 -12.17 -17.73 -16.25
CA LEU A 89 -11.27 -18.58 -17.03
C LEU A 89 -9.84 -18.53 -16.46
N SER A 90 -9.18 -19.68 -16.44
CA SER A 90 -7.75 -19.79 -16.11
C SER A 90 -6.92 -19.90 -17.40
N PRO A 91 -5.78 -19.20 -17.51
CA PRO A 91 -4.83 -19.40 -18.61
C PRO A 91 -4.07 -20.73 -18.50
N LEU A 92 -4.12 -21.39 -17.35
CA LEU A 92 -3.30 -22.55 -17.00
C LEU A 92 -4.14 -23.82 -16.88
N LYS A 93 -3.61 -24.91 -17.42
CA LYS A 93 -4.10 -26.28 -17.22
C LYS A 93 -2.91 -27.19 -16.93
N ASP A 94 -2.99 -27.95 -15.84
CA ASP A 94 -1.91 -28.85 -15.38
C ASP A 94 -0.53 -28.16 -15.25
N GLY A 95 -0.55 -26.87 -14.89
CA GLY A 95 0.66 -26.04 -14.73
C GLY A 95 1.25 -25.52 -16.04
N VAL A 96 0.57 -25.70 -17.17
CA VAL A 96 1.02 -25.24 -18.51
C VAL A 96 0.04 -24.20 -19.06
N VAL A 97 0.57 -23.18 -19.74
CA VAL A 97 -0.24 -22.16 -20.41
C VAL A 97 -0.97 -22.77 -21.61
N VAL A 98 -2.30 -22.68 -21.60
CA VAL A 98 -3.18 -23.16 -22.67
C VAL A 98 -3.91 -22.02 -23.38
N ASP A 99 -4.02 -20.84 -22.74
CA ASP A 99 -4.63 -19.66 -23.34
C ASP A 99 -3.70 -18.44 -23.20
N TRP A 100 -3.01 -18.14 -24.29
CA TRP A 100 -2.06 -17.03 -24.36
C TRP A 100 -2.73 -15.65 -24.44
N GLU A 101 -4.00 -15.56 -24.87
CA GLU A 101 -4.75 -14.30 -24.89
C GLU A 101 -5.08 -13.82 -23.46
N ILE A 102 -5.35 -14.79 -22.57
CA ILE A 102 -5.56 -14.53 -21.15
C ILE A 102 -4.24 -14.13 -20.47
N VAL A 103 -3.14 -14.84 -20.73
CA VAL A 103 -1.81 -14.48 -20.19
C VAL A 103 -1.41 -13.07 -20.61
N ASP A 104 -1.65 -12.75 -21.89
CA ASP A 104 -1.41 -11.42 -22.46
C ASP A 104 -2.23 -10.33 -21.74
N SER A 105 -3.49 -10.61 -21.42
CA SER A 105 -4.33 -9.69 -20.64
C SER A 105 -3.88 -9.56 -19.17
N ILE A 106 -3.37 -10.63 -18.57
CA ILE A 106 -2.80 -10.62 -17.22
C ILE A 106 -1.53 -9.78 -17.17
N TRP A 107 -0.66 -9.90 -18.17
CA TRP A 107 0.53 -9.06 -18.28
C TRP A 107 0.18 -7.61 -18.61
N ASP A 108 -0.79 -7.35 -19.49
CA ASP A 108 -1.30 -6.00 -19.73
C ASP A 108 -1.82 -5.36 -18.43
N HIS A 109 -2.58 -6.09 -17.61
CA HIS A 109 -3.02 -5.62 -16.30
C HIS A 109 -1.83 -5.38 -15.34
N ALA A 110 -0.85 -6.28 -15.31
CA ALA A 110 0.36 -6.12 -14.51
C ALA A 110 1.13 -4.84 -14.90
N PHE A 111 1.35 -4.59 -16.19
CA PHE A 111 2.12 -3.45 -16.65
C PHE A 111 1.34 -2.13 -16.61
N LYS A 112 0.10 -2.12 -17.09
CA LYS A 112 -0.66 -0.90 -17.36
C LYS A 112 -1.58 -0.46 -16.23
N GLU A 113 -1.99 -1.36 -15.36
CA GLU A 113 -2.94 -1.06 -14.28
C GLU A 113 -2.31 -1.23 -12.89
N CYS A 114 -1.37 -2.17 -12.74
CA CYS A 114 -0.70 -2.42 -11.46
C CYS A 114 0.61 -1.64 -11.31
N LEU A 115 1.56 -1.84 -12.24
CA LEU A 115 2.90 -1.24 -12.16
C LEU A 115 3.00 0.13 -12.84
N LEU A 116 2.06 0.46 -13.73
CA LEU A 116 2.03 1.71 -14.51
C LEU A 116 3.35 1.98 -15.27
N VAL A 117 3.95 0.92 -15.86
CA VAL A 117 5.23 0.98 -16.58
C VAL A 117 5.06 0.82 -18.08
N ASP A 118 5.98 1.41 -18.85
CA ASP A 118 6.17 1.08 -20.26
C ASP A 118 7.12 -0.13 -20.39
N PRO A 119 6.65 -1.29 -20.86
CA PRO A 119 7.48 -2.47 -21.05
C PRO A 119 8.72 -2.27 -21.93
N THR A 120 8.73 -1.25 -22.79
CA THR A 120 9.84 -0.94 -23.69
C THR A 120 11.06 -0.34 -22.99
N GLU A 121 10.88 0.16 -21.77
CA GLU A 121 11.93 0.83 -20.99
C GLU A 121 12.64 -0.11 -20.01
N HIS A 122 12.07 -1.29 -19.73
CA HIS A 122 12.53 -2.15 -18.64
C HIS A 122 12.92 -3.57 -19.10
N PRO A 123 14.11 -4.08 -18.71
CA PRO A 123 14.40 -5.50 -18.85
C PRO A 123 13.46 -6.31 -17.95
N MET A 124 13.09 -7.52 -18.38
CA MET A 124 12.11 -8.34 -17.67
C MET A 124 12.65 -9.71 -17.30
N LEU A 125 12.51 -10.08 -16.03
CA LEU A 125 12.71 -11.44 -15.55
C LEU A 125 11.34 -12.10 -15.32
N LEU A 126 11.05 -13.18 -16.04
CA LEU A 126 9.85 -13.97 -15.79
C LEU A 126 10.20 -15.33 -15.19
N ALA A 127 9.44 -15.68 -14.15
CA ALA A 127 9.47 -17.00 -13.54
C ALA A 127 8.66 -17.98 -14.41
N GLU A 128 9.22 -19.16 -14.67
CA GLU A 128 8.57 -20.22 -15.41
C GLU A 128 8.53 -21.56 -14.64
N PRO A 129 7.50 -22.39 -14.85
CA PRO A 129 7.44 -23.72 -14.25
C PRO A 129 8.67 -24.58 -14.60
N SER A 130 9.14 -25.40 -13.66
CA SER A 130 10.25 -26.33 -13.92
C SER A 130 9.94 -27.32 -15.05
N SER A 131 8.67 -27.67 -15.24
CA SER A 131 8.16 -28.56 -16.28
C SER A 131 7.88 -27.88 -17.63
N ASN A 132 8.16 -26.57 -17.77
CA ASN A 132 7.82 -25.82 -18.97
C ASN A 132 8.54 -26.36 -20.22
N THR A 133 7.87 -26.34 -21.36
CA THR A 133 8.43 -26.83 -22.64
C THR A 133 9.17 -25.72 -23.37
N GLN A 134 10.06 -26.10 -24.29
CA GLN A 134 10.78 -25.13 -25.12
C GLN A 134 9.84 -24.26 -25.95
N GLN A 135 8.76 -24.82 -26.51
CA GLN A 135 7.78 -24.08 -27.29
C GLN A 135 7.09 -22.97 -26.48
N GLN A 136 6.75 -23.24 -25.22
CA GLN A 136 6.13 -22.26 -24.32
C GLN A 136 7.12 -21.15 -23.95
N ARG A 137 8.40 -21.51 -23.75
CA ARG A 137 9.49 -20.56 -23.51
C ARG A 137 9.73 -19.65 -24.72
N GLU A 138 9.71 -20.20 -25.92
CA GLU A 138 9.82 -19.45 -27.18
C GLU A 138 8.64 -18.50 -27.38
N ARG A 139 7.41 -18.96 -27.10
CA ARG A 139 6.21 -18.11 -27.19
C ARG A 139 6.22 -16.96 -26.19
N THR A 140 6.72 -17.19 -24.97
CA THR A 140 6.93 -16.14 -23.96
C THR A 140 7.89 -15.08 -24.50
N ALA A 141 9.03 -15.51 -25.04
CA ALA A 141 10.03 -14.60 -25.58
C ALA A 141 9.52 -13.82 -26.81
N GLU A 142 8.77 -14.48 -27.69
CA GLU A 142 8.11 -13.84 -28.84
C GLU A 142 7.17 -12.72 -28.38
N LEU A 143 6.27 -12.97 -27.42
CA LEU A 143 5.37 -11.94 -26.90
C LEU A 143 6.13 -10.78 -26.27
N MET A 144 7.15 -11.08 -25.46
CA MET A 144 7.96 -10.06 -24.80
C MET A 144 8.73 -9.18 -25.79
N PHE A 145 9.37 -9.75 -26.81
CA PHE A 145 10.17 -8.98 -27.78
C PHE A 145 9.38 -8.37 -28.95
N GLU A 146 8.29 -9.00 -29.38
CA GLU A 146 7.51 -8.55 -30.55
C GLU A 146 6.33 -7.68 -30.14
N LYS A 147 5.55 -8.08 -29.13
CA LYS A 147 4.41 -7.29 -28.66
C LYS A 147 4.85 -6.20 -27.68
N TYR A 148 5.50 -6.60 -26.59
CA TYR A 148 5.88 -5.69 -25.50
C TYR A 148 7.19 -4.94 -25.77
N LYS A 149 7.96 -5.36 -26.78
CA LYS A 149 9.24 -4.76 -27.19
C LYS A 149 10.20 -4.55 -26.02
N VAL A 150 10.26 -5.52 -25.11
CA VAL A 150 11.16 -5.44 -23.96
C VAL A 150 12.62 -5.36 -24.46
N PRO A 151 13.45 -4.50 -23.87
CA PRO A 151 14.84 -4.30 -24.30
C PRO A 151 15.71 -5.54 -24.00
N ALA A 152 15.39 -6.26 -22.93
CA ALA A 152 16.08 -7.47 -22.50
C ALA A 152 15.14 -8.40 -21.73
N LEU A 153 15.37 -9.72 -21.83
CA LEU A 153 14.54 -10.75 -21.21
C LEU A 153 15.40 -11.80 -20.50
N PHE A 154 14.95 -12.28 -19.34
CA PHE A 154 15.48 -13.48 -18.71
C PHE A 154 14.34 -14.38 -18.23
N LEU A 155 14.43 -15.68 -18.53
CA LEU A 155 13.44 -16.68 -18.12
C LEU A 155 14.09 -17.67 -17.16
N ALA A 156 13.58 -17.70 -15.92
CA ALA A 156 14.16 -18.47 -14.82
C ALA A 156 13.15 -19.45 -14.26
N LYS A 157 13.58 -20.68 -13.97
CA LYS A 157 12.68 -21.70 -13.40
C LYS A 157 12.37 -21.40 -11.94
N ASN A 158 11.10 -21.60 -11.54
CA ASN A 158 10.62 -21.34 -10.18
C ASN A 158 11.50 -21.97 -9.09
N ALA A 159 11.95 -23.21 -9.28
CA ALA A 159 12.78 -23.92 -8.32
C ALA A 159 14.19 -23.30 -8.17
N VAL A 160 14.77 -22.78 -9.26
CA VAL A 160 16.07 -22.08 -9.19
C VAL A 160 15.90 -20.78 -8.41
N LEU A 161 14.87 -19.99 -8.72
CA LEU A 161 14.59 -18.74 -8.02
C LEU A 161 14.33 -18.98 -6.52
N THR A 162 13.56 -20.01 -6.18
CA THR A 162 13.30 -20.39 -4.77
C THR A 162 14.57 -20.81 -4.03
N SER A 163 15.42 -21.61 -4.68
CA SER A 163 16.72 -22.01 -4.11
C SER A 163 17.63 -20.81 -3.89
N PHE A 164 17.62 -19.89 -4.86
CA PHE A 164 18.39 -18.66 -4.84
C PHE A 164 17.93 -17.71 -3.73
N ALA A 165 16.62 -17.53 -3.55
CA ALA A 165 16.04 -16.73 -2.45
C ALA A 165 16.48 -17.24 -1.08
N SER A 166 16.73 -18.55 -0.95
CA SER A 166 17.21 -19.18 0.28
C SER A 166 18.75 -19.23 0.39
N GLY A 167 19.48 -18.67 -0.58
CA GLY A 167 20.95 -18.68 -0.62
C GLY A 167 21.56 -20.06 -0.84
N ARG A 168 20.90 -20.94 -1.60
CA ARG A 168 21.34 -22.34 -1.80
C ARG A 168 21.53 -22.66 -3.28
N ALA A 169 22.73 -23.15 -3.62
CA ALA A 169 23.02 -23.64 -4.96
C ALA A 169 22.45 -25.05 -5.21
N THR A 170 22.42 -25.89 -4.16
CA THR A 170 21.90 -27.27 -4.19
C THR A 170 20.80 -27.46 -3.15
N SER A 171 19.60 -27.83 -3.59
CA SER A 171 18.44 -28.07 -2.73
C SER A 171 17.33 -28.83 -3.46
N VAL A 172 16.37 -29.41 -2.72
CA VAL A 172 15.11 -29.90 -3.29
C VAL A 172 14.02 -28.91 -2.99
N VAL A 173 13.43 -28.29 -4.02
CA VAL A 173 12.32 -27.36 -3.85
C VAL A 173 10.99 -28.10 -3.92
N VAL A 174 10.22 -28.01 -2.85
CA VAL A 174 8.82 -28.42 -2.73
C VAL A 174 7.96 -27.16 -2.84
N ASP A 175 7.52 -26.84 -4.05
CA ASP A 175 6.64 -25.71 -4.34
C ASP A 175 5.18 -26.18 -4.31
N SER A 176 4.50 -25.94 -3.19
CA SER A 176 3.07 -26.24 -3.02
C SER A 176 2.24 -24.97 -3.24
N GLY A 177 1.85 -24.78 -4.50
CA GLY A 177 1.07 -23.64 -4.98
C GLY A 177 -0.44 -23.84 -4.87
N GLY A 178 -1.20 -22.98 -5.55
CA GLY A 178 -2.67 -23.11 -5.60
C GLY A 178 -3.13 -24.22 -6.55
N GLY A 179 -2.68 -24.21 -7.81
CA GLY A 179 -3.14 -25.18 -8.80
C GLY A 179 -2.45 -26.56 -8.76
N SER A 180 -1.26 -26.68 -8.18
CA SER A 180 -0.49 -27.93 -8.14
C SER A 180 0.63 -27.88 -7.10
N THR A 181 1.22 -29.03 -6.81
CA THR A 181 2.47 -29.14 -6.05
C THR A 181 3.58 -29.73 -6.93
N THR A 182 4.77 -29.11 -6.92
CA THR A 182 5.94 -29.53 -7.70
C THR A 182 7.12 -29.79 -6.78
N VAL A 183 7.82 -30.91 -7.00
CA VAL A 183 9.10 -31.23 -6.37
C VAL A 183 10.18 -31.19 -7.44
N ALA A 184 11.16 -30.30 -7.28
CA ALA A 184 12.23 -30.09 -8.25
C ALA A 184 13.59 -30.01 -7.54
N PRO A 185 14.49 -30.98 -7.77
CA PRO A 185 15.85 -30.90 -7.26
C PRO A 185 16.68 -29.94 -8.12
N VAL A 186 17.37 -29.03 -7.43
CA VAL A 186 18.31 -28.06 -7.96
C VAL A 186 19.70 -28.47 -7.50
N HIS A 187 20.65 -28.53 -8.43
CA HIS A 187 22.05 -28.78 -8.14
C HIS A 187 22.90 -27.76 -8.90
N ASP A 188 23.77 -27.06 -8.18
CA ASP A 188 24.62 -25.98 -8.70
C ASP A 188 23.85 -24.95 -9.55
N GLY A 189 22.66 -24.56 -9.07
CA GLY A 189 21.79 -23.59 -9.74
C GLY A 189 20.94 -24.15 -10.87
N TYR A 190 20.95 -25.47 -11.09
CA TYR A 190 20.27 -26.12 -12.21
C TYR A 190 19.23 -27.14 -11.80
N VAL A 191 18.03 -27.05 -12.40
CA VAL A 191 16.97 -28.03 -12.19
C VAL A 191 17.32 -29.34 -12.90
N LEU A 192 17.37 -30.42 -12.13
CA LEU A 192 17.55 -31.78 -12.65
C LEU A 192 16.22 -32.28 -13.24
N GLN A 193 15.99 -31.96 -14.52
CA GLN A 193 14.67 -32.13 -15.16
C GLN A 193 14.07 -33.54 -15.06
N LYS A 194 14.91 -34.59 -15.16
CA LYS A 194 14.44 -35.99 -15.09
C LYS A 194 13.95 -36.40 -13.70
N ALA A 195 14.31 -35.64 -12.68
CA ALA A 195 13.94 -35.87 -11.29
C ALA A 195 12.80 -34.95 -10.82
N VAL A 196 12.26 -34.08 -11.68
CA VAL A 196 11.08 -33.27 -11.35
C VAL A 196 9.85 -34.16 -11.24
N SER A 197 9.03 -33.92 -10.21
CA SER A 197 7.76 -34.59 -9.98
C SER A 197 6.67 -33.55 -9.74
N THR A 198 5.49 -33.75 -10.32
CA THR A 198 4.34 -32.86 -10.20
C THR A 198 3.12 -33.62 -9.71
N SER A 199 2.27 -32.96 -8.94
CA SER A 199 1.00 -33.47 -8.44
C SER A 199 -0.09 -32.42 -8.64
N PRO A 200 -1.30 -32.80 -9.09
CA PRO A 200 -2.43 -31.87 -9.20
C PRO A 200 -3.00 -31.47 -7.82
N VAL A 201 -2.52 -32.07 -6.72
CA VAL A 201 -2.96 -31.74 -5.37
C VAL A 201 -2.25 -30.46 -4.92
N GLY A 202 -2.94 -29.34 -5.03
CA GLY A 202 -2.54 -28.02 -4.54
C GLY A 202 -3.63 -27.36 -3.71
N GLY A 203 -3.44 -26.08 -3.37
CA GLY A 203 -4.35 -25.32 -2.53
C GLY A 203 -5.80 -25.27 -3.04
N GLU A 204 -6.04 -25.17 -4.35
CA GLU A 204 -7.37 -25.15 -4.95
C GLU A 204 -8.08 -26.51 -4.84
N PHE A 205 -7.34 -27.61 -5.02
CA PHE A 205 -7.87 -28.95 -4.81
C PHE A 205 -8.32 -29.16 -3.36
N LEU A 206 -7.53 -28.67 -2.39
CA LEU A 206 -7.92 -28.70 -0.98
C LEU A 206 -9.15 -27.82 -0.70
N THR A 207 -9.26 -26.67 -1.37
CA THR A 207 -10.45 -25.81 -1.28
C THR A 207 -11.70 -26.55 -1.78
N ASP A 208 -11.60 -27.26 -2.91
CA ASP A 208 -12.70 -28.07 -3.46
C ASP A 208 -13.08 -29.22 -2.51
N CYS A 209 -12.09 -29.92 -1.94
CA CYS A 209 -12.32 -30.95 -0.93
C CYS A 209 -13.09 -30.39 0.29
N LEU A 210 -12.69 -29.22 0.79
CA LEU A 210 -13.37 -28.56 1.91
C LEU A 210 -14.80 -28.16 1.54
N MET A 211 -15.01 -27.56 0.36
CA MET A 211 -16.35 -27.20 -0.12
C MET A 211 -17.27 -28.41 -0.16
N LYS A 212 -16.81 -29.52 -0.73
CA LYS A 212 -17.58 -30.77 -0.83
C LYS A 212 -17.88 -31.38 0.54
N SER A 213 -16.91 -31.33 1.45
CA SER A 213 -17.13 -31.76 2.83
C SER A 213 -18.20 -30.94 3.54
N LEU A 214 -18.16 -29.61 3.41
CA LEU A 214 -19.17 -28.71 3.98
C LEU A 214 -20.56 -28.94 3.35
N GLU A 215 -20.63 -29.08 2.03
CA GLU A 215 -21.87 -29.40 1.31
C GLU A 215 -22.50 -30.71 1.81
N SER A 216 -21.70 -31.75 2.05
CA SER A 216 -22.17 -33.04 2.59
C SER A 216 -22.76 -32.94 4.00
N LYS A 217 -22.37 -31.92 4.77
CA LYS A 217 -22.88 -31.62 6.11
C LYS A 217 -24.08 -30.66 6.09
N GLY A 218 -24.60 -30.34 4.91
CA GLY A 218 -25.73 -29.42 4.74
C GLY A 218 -25.36 -27.95 4.89
N ILE A 219 -24.07 -27.60 4.89
CA ILE A 219 -23.61 -26.21 4.97
C ILE A 219 -23.55 -25.63 3.55
N VAL A 220 -24.32 -24.56 3.32
CA VAL A 220 -24.41 -23.90 2.02
C VAL A 220 -23.57 -22.63 2.01
N ILE A 221 -22.51 -22.61 1.22
CA ILE A 221 -21.70 -21.40 1.01
C ILE A 221 -22.43 -20.47 0.04
N LYS A 222 -22.91 -19.33 0.55
CA LYS A 222 -23.58 -18.28 -0.24
C LYS A 222 -22.57 -17.19 -0.66
N PRO A 223 -22.35 -16.98 -1.98
CA PRO A 223 -21.55 -15.86 -2.48
C PRO A 223 -22.11 -14.50 -2.06
N ARG A 224 -21.24 -13.50 -1.85
CA ARG A 224 -21.66 -12.14 -1.40
C ARG A 224 -22.71 -11.47 -2.28
N TYR A 225 -22.70 -11.74 -3.59
CA TYR A 225 -23.68 -11.14 -4.50
C TYR A 225 -25.06 -11.82 -4.40
N SER A 226 -25.19 -13.02 -3.83
CA SER A 226 -26.44 -13.78 -3.87
C SER A 226 -27.40 -13.46 -2.72
N PHE A 227 -27.09 -12.45 -1.90
CA PHE A 227 -27.94 -12.04 -0.79
C PHE A 227 -27.70 -10.57 -0.40
N LYS A 228 -28.68 -9.96 0.27
CA LYS A 228 -28.55 -8.67 0.96
C LYS A 228 -28.94 -8.81 2.41
N ARG A 229 -28.27 -8.04 3.27
CA ARG A 229 -28.69 -7.89 4.67
C ARG A 229 -29.72 -6.77 4.74
N LYS A 230 -30.94 -7.10 5.16
CA LYS A 230 -32.02 -6.14 5.42
C LYS A 230 -32.18 -5.99 6.92
N GLU A 231 -32.06 -4.78 7.41
CA GLU A 231 -32.38 -4.48 8.81
C GLU A 231 -33.90 -4.56 9.01
N ILE A 232 -34.33 -5.38 9.97
CA ILE A 232 -35.76 -5.53 10.31
C ILE A 232 -36.06 -4.78 11.61
N GLN A 233 -35.09 -4.75 12.52
CA GLN A 233 -35.12 -3.96 13.75
C GLN A 233 -33.72 -3.39 13.99
N PRO A 234 -33.58 -2.31 14.77
CA PRO A 234 -32.28 -1.74 15.11
C PRO A 234 -31.31 -2.81 15.62
N GLY A 235 -30.27 -3.11 14.83
CA GLY A 235 -29.26 -4.13 15.15
C GLY A 235 -29.62 -5.59 14.83
N VAL A 236 -30.83 -5.87 14.33
CA VAL A 236 -31.24 -7.21 13.87
C VAL A 236 -31.38 -7.21 12.35
N PHE A 237 -30.42 -7.87 11.71
CA PHE A 237 -30.35 -8.01 10.26
C PHE A 237 -30.83 -9.39 9.84
N GLN A 238 -31.70 -9.43 8.83
CA GLN A 238 -32.07 -10.68 8.16
C GLN A 238 -31.44 -10.71 6.78
N THR A 239 -30.86 -11.85 6.43
CA THR A 239 -30.37 -12.12 5.09
C THR A 239 -31.53 -12.43 4.15
N VAL A 240 -31.62 -11.69 3.06
CA VAL A 240 -32.60 -11.88 1.99
C VAL A 240 -31.85 -12.32 0.74
N ASP A 241 -32.15 -13.52 0.26
CA ASP A 241 -31.54 -14.05 -0.96
C ASP A 241 -31.92 -13.19 -2.18
N ILE A 242 -30.96 -12.97 -3.06
CA ILE A 242 -31.11 -12.26 -4.33
C ILE A 242 -30.79 -13.23 -5.44
N ASP A 243 -31.76 -13.44 -6.33
CA ASP A 243 -31.55 -14.23 -7.53
C ASP A 243 -31.01 -13.37 -8.67
N PHE A 244 -30.05 -13.95 -9.39
CA PHE A 244 -29.36 -13.35 -10.52
C PHE A 244 -29.24 -14.41 -11.62
N PRO A 245 -30.30 -14.60 -12.44
CA PRO A 245 -30.44 -15.76 -13.33
C PRO A 245 -29.35 -15.83 -14.40
N ASN A 246 -28.78 -14.70 -14.80
CA ASN A 246 -27.72 -14.62 -15.80
C ASN A 246 -26.31 -14.83 -15.21
N THR A 247 -26.20 -15.34 -13.97
CA THR A 247 -24.90 -15.66 -13.37
C THR A 247 -24.45 -17.04 -13.82
N THR A 248 -23.28 -17.10 -14.44
CA THR A 248 -22.67 -18.34 -14.93
C THR A 248 -22.26 -19.25 -13.76
N GLU A 249 -22.12 -20.55 -14.05
CA GLU A 249 -21.66 -21.52 -13.05
C GLU A 249 -20.19 -21.33 -12.68
N SER A 250 -19.33 -20.91 -13.62
CA SER A 250 -17.92 -20.65 -13.33
C SER A 250 -17.74 -19.45 -12.37
N TYR A 251 -18.55 -18.39 -12.51
CA TYR A 251 -18.51 -17.26 -11.60
C TYR A 251 -19.07 -17.59 -10.21
N LYS A 252 -20.16 -18.40 -10.16
CA LYS A 252 -20.68 -18.97 -8.91
C LYS A 252 -19.60 -19.77 -8.20
N LEU A 253 -18.95 -20.69 -8.92
CA LEU A 253 -17.92 -21.55 -8.37
C LEU A 253 -16.71 -20.76 -7.89
N TYR A 254 -16.20 -19.80 -8.69
CA TYR A 254 -15.12 -18.92 -8.29
C TYR A 254 -15.44 -18.18 -6.98
N SER A 255 -16.63 -17.58 -6.88
CA SER A 255 -17.03 -16.81 -5.71
C SER A 255 -17.18 -17.69 -4.45
N LYS A 256 -17.65 -18.93 -4.60
CA LYS A 256 -17.69 -19.91 -3.50
C LYS A 256 -16.27 -20.35 -3.09
N ARG A 257 -15.39 -20.62 -4.06
CA ARG A 257 -14.00 -21.01 -3.82
C ARG A 257 -13.21 -19.93 -3.08
N VAL A 258 -13.46 -18.65 -3.36
CA VAL A 258 -12.85 -17.53 -2.61
C VAL A 258 -13.19 -17.64 -1.13
N ILE A 259 -14.47 -17.88 -0.79
CA ILE A 259 -14.91 -18.03 0.61
C ILE A 259 -14.32 -19.31 1.23
N ALA A 260 -14.33 -20.42 0.51
CA ALA A 260 -13.79 -21.67 1.02
C ALA A 260 -12.27 -21.66 1.19
N SER A 261 -11.53 -20.91 0.36
CA SER A 261 -10.09 -20.72 0.55
C SER A 261 -9.82 -19.93 1.83
N ASP A 262 -10.62 -18.89 2.11
CA ASP A 262 -10.54 -18.10 3.35
C ASP A 262 -10.80 -18.97 4.58
N ILE A 263 -11.84 -19.83 4.54
CA ILE A 263 -12.08 -20.83 5.59
C ILE A 263 -10.85 -21.71 5.80
N LYS A 264 -10.34 -22.32 4.71
CA LYS A 264 -9.19 -23.22 4.75
C LYS A 264 -7.96 -22.53 5.34
N GLU A 265 -7.68 -21.29 4.95
CA GLU A 265 -6.53 -20.52 5.44
C GLU A 265 -6.67 -20.11 6.91
N CYS A 266 -7.90 -19.90 7.39
CA CYS A 266 -8.17 -19.52 8.78
C CYS A 266 -8.16 -20.71 9.76
N VAL A 267 -8.71 -21.87 9.36
CA VAL A 267 -9.01 -22.95 10.32
C VAL A 267 -8.20 -24.24 10.12
N CYS A 268 -7.69 -24.49 8.90
CA CYS A 268 -7.04 -25.76 8.60
C CYS A 268 -5.55 -25.76 8.99
N ARG A 269 -5.07 -26.91 9.47
CA ARG A 269 -3.65 -27.17 9.76
C ARG A 269 -3.29 -28.63 9.47
N ALA A 270 -2.06 -28.87 9.05
CA ALA A 270 -1.59 -30.24 8.85
C ALA A 270 -1.60 -31.01 10.17
N PRO A 271 -2.04 -32.29 10.21
CA PRO A 271 -2.01 -33.07 11.43
C PRO A 271 -0.59 -33.59 11.74
N ASP A 272 -0.27 -33.73 13.04
CA ASP A 272 1.05 -34.17 13.53
C ASP A 272 1.38 -35.65 13.21
N THR A 273 0.35 -36.43 12.89
CA THR A 273 0.40 -37.84 12.46
C THR A 273 -0.60 -38.03 11.32
N PRO A 274 -0.48 -39.11 10.52
CA PRO A 274 -1.50 -39.47 9.54
C PRO A 274 -2.90 -39.39 10.13
N TYR A 275 -3.82 -38.75 9.39
CA TYR A 275 -5.18 -38.54 9.85
C TYR A 275 -5.89 -39.88 10.05
N ASP A 276 -6.50 -40.03 11.22
CA ASP A 276 -7.33 -41.18 11.58
C ASP A 276 -8.68 -40.69 12.12
N GLU A 277 -9.77 -41.21 11.56
CA GLU A 277 -11.12 -40.75 11.88
C GLU A 277 -11.46 -40.95 13.37
N SER A 278 -10.94 -42.01 14.01
CA SER A 278 -11.21 -42.30 15.42
C SER A 278 -10.44 -41.39 16.37
N ALA A 279 -9.18 -41.06 16.05
CA ALA A 279 -8.35 -40.15 16.83
C ALA A 279 -8.85 -38.71 16.77
N TYR A 280 -9.46 -38.32 15.65
CA TYR A 280 -9.93 -36.95 15.41
C TYR A 280 -11.44 -36.75 15.62
N SER A 281 -12.19 -37.78 16.04
CA SER A 281 -13.65 -37.68 16.21
C SER A 281 -14.09 -36.71 17.31
N ASN A 282 -13.24 -36.51 18.33
CA ASN A 282 -13.57 -35.72 19.54
C ASN A 282 -12.79 -34.40 19.64
N ILE A 283 -12.23 -33.91 18.53
CA ILE A 283 -11.49 -32.65 18.58
C ILE A 283 -12.43 -31.46 18.79
N PRO A 284 -11.98 -30.39 19.48
CA PRO A 284 -12.77 -29.17 19.59
C PRO A 284 -13.07 -28.57 18.22
N MET A 285 -14.33 -28.21 18.00
CA MET A 285 -14.78 -27.49 16.81
C MET A 285 -14.22 -26.07 16.81
N THR A 286 -13.99 -25.50 15.63
CA THR A 286 -13.60 -24.10 15.46
C THR A 286 -14.69 -23.33 14.74
N PRO A 287 -15.19 -22.22 15.31
CA PRO A 287 -16.21 -21.41 14.65
C PRO A 287 -15.60 -20.58 13.52
N TYR A 288 -16.37 -20.38 12.46
CA TYR A 288 -16.06 -19.48 11.34
C TYR A 288 -17.34 -18.75 10.91
N GLU A 289 -17.29 -17.43 10.72
CA GLU A 289 -18.44 -16.63 10.28
C GLU A 289 -18.47 -16.50 8.75
N LEU A 290 -19.52 -17.04 8.12
CA LEU A 290 -19.77 -16.90 6.69
C LEU A 290 -20.18 -15.46 6.32
N PRO A 291 -20.03 -15.02 5.05
CA PRO A 291 -20.35 -13.66 4.64
C PRO A 291 -21.81 -13.22 4.87
N ASP A 292 -22.73 -14.17 5.01
CA ASP A 292 -24.15 -13.92 5.31
C ASP A 292 -24.44 -13.78 6.82
N GLY A 293 -23.40 -13.87 7.66
CA GLY A 293 -23.47 -13.80 9.12
C GLY A 293 -23.74 -15.15 9.79
N GLN A 294 -23.84 -16.25 9.03
CA GLN A 294 -24.00 -17.58 9.62
C GLN A 294 -22.67 -18.08 10.19
N THR A 295 -22.63 -18.42 11.48
CA THR A 295 -21.47 -19.12 12.06
C THR A 295 -21.56 -20.62 11.78
N ILE A 296 -20.50 -21.18 11.22
CA ILE A 296 -20.31 -22.62 11.01
C ILE A 296 -19.22 -23.16 11.92
N GLU A 297 -19.31 -24.42 12.30
CA GLU A 297 -18.34 -25.08 13.16
C GLU A 297 -17.59 -26.18 12.39
N ILE A 298 -16.25 -26.11 12.39
CA ILE A 298 -15.40 -27.02 11.63
C ILE A 298 -14.53 -27.83 12.59
N GLY A 299 -14.77 -29.14 12.60
CA GLY A 299 -14.06 -30.14 13.40
C GLY A 299 -13.00 -30.87 12.59
N ALA A 300 -13.10 -32.21 12.54
CA ALA A 300 -12.09 -33.11 12.00
C ALA A 300 -11.61 -32.76 10.57
N ASP A 301 -12.49 -32.20 9.73
CA ASP A 301 -12.18 -31.76 8.37
C ASP A 301 -10.99 -30.79 8.32
N ARG A 302 -10.79 -29.95 9.35
CA ARG A 302 -9.68 -28.99 9.40
C ARG A 302 -8.29 -29.65 9.43
N PHE A 303 -8.24 -30.95 9.72
CA PHE A 303 -7.04 -31.79 9.68
C PHE A 303 -7.08 -32.79 8.51
N LYS A 304 -8.25 -33.40 8.26
CA LYS A 304 -8.46 -34.35 7.17
C LYS A 304 -8.13 -33.74 5.80
N ILE A 305 -8.60 -32.50 5.56
CA ILE A 305 -8.43 -31.83 4.27
C ILE A 305 -6.94 -31.55 4.01
N PRO A 306 -6.17 -30.90 4.92
CA PRO A 306 -4.72 -30.81 4.79
C PRO A 306 -3.98 -32.13 4.57
N ASP A 307 -4.40 -33.21 5.25
CA ASP A 307 -3.70 -34.51 5.18
C ASP A 307 -3.80 -35.16 3.80
N VAL A 308 -4.69 -34.70 2.92
CA VAL A 308 -4.76 -35.11 1.51
C VAL A 308 -3.44 -34.85 0.76
N LEU A 309 -2.64 -33.85 1.19
CA LEU A 309 -1.29 -33.63 0.63
C LEU A 309 -0.34 -34.79 0.94
N PHE A 310 -0.49 -35.44 2.09
CA PHE A 310 0.36 -36.55 2.53
C PHE A 310 -0.23 -37.90 2.14
N ASN A 311 -1.56 -38.03 2.22
CA ASN A 311 -2.31 -39.20 1.85
C ASN A 311 -3.45 -38.83 0.88
N PRO A 312 -3.18 -38.77 -0.45
CA PRO A 312 -4.18 -38.39 -1.45
C PRO A 312 -5.43 -39.28 -1.47
N SER A 313 -5.35 -40.53 -0.98
CA SER A 313 -6.50 -41.44 -0.94
C SER A 313 -7.63 -40.94 -0.03
N LEU A 314 -7.33 -40.06 0.94
CA LEU A 314 -8.34 -39.44 1.80
C LEU A 314 -9.37 -38.63 1.02
N ALA A 315 -9.01 -38.07 -0.13
CA ALA A 315 -9.95 -37.34 -0.98
C ALA A 315 -11.12 -38.23 -1.47
N LEU A 316 -10.88 -39.54 -1.65
CA LEU A 316 -11.93 -40.49 -2.06
C LEU A 316 -12.97 -40.75 -0.97
N THR A 317 -12.65 -40.39 0.29
CA THR A 317 -13.60 -40.50 1.40
C THR A 317 -14.50 -39.28 1.53
N ILE A 318 -14.30 -38.25 0.72
CA ILE A 318 -15.07 -37.00 0.73
C ILE A 318 -16.19 -37.12 -0.31
N PRO A 319 -17.48 -37.03 0.09
CA PRO A 319 -18.59 -37.14 -0.84
C PRO A 319 -18.53 -36.09 -1.96
N GLY A 320 -18.66 -36.50 -3.22
CA GLY A 320 -18.65 -35.61 -4.38
C GLY A 320 -17.27 -35.32 -4.98
N MET A 321 -16.23 -36.04 -4.53
CA MET A 321 -14.88 -36.03 -5.13
C MET A 321 -14.63 -37.25 -6.05
N ASP A 322 -15.69 -37.85 -6.59
CA ASP A 322 -15.62 -39.11 -7.37
C ASP A 322 -14.73 -39.02 -8.62
N SER A 323 -14.63 -37.83 -9.22
CA SER A 323 -13.74 -37.56 -10.36
C SER A 323 -12.26 -37.75 -10.04
N PHE A 324 -11.87 -37.71 -8.77
CA PHE A 324 -10.49 -37.97 -8.34
C PHE A 324 -10.15 -39.46 -8.35
N ALA A 325 -11.14 -40.36 -8.33
CA ALA A 325 -10.91 -41.82 -8.33
C ALA A 325 -10.12 -42.29 -9.55
N GLU A 326 -10.28 -41.64 -10.70
CA GLU A 326 -9.58 -41.97 -11.94
C GLU A 326 -8.08 -41.61 -11.89
N ILE A 327 -7.72 -40.55 -11.17
CA ILE A 327 -6.35 -40.01 -11.13
C ILE A 327 -5.60 -40.50 -9.87
N SER A 328 -6.33 -40.76 -8.78
CA SER A 328 -5.79 -41.14 -7.46
C SER A 328 -4.68 -42.20 -7.47
N PRO A 329 -4.75 -43.30 -8.26
CA PRO A 329 -3.68 -44.31 -8.28
C PRO A 329 -2.31 -43.78 -8.74
N SER A 330 -2.32 -42.70 -9.53
CA SER A 330 -1.12 -42.06 -10.07
C SER A 330 -0.57 -40.94 -9.18
N VAL A 331 -1.36 -40.48 -8.20
CA VAL A 331 -0.98 -39.39 -7.30
C VAL A 331 -0.22 -39.95 -6.10
N ARG A 332 0.92 -39.32 -5.78
CA ARG A 332 1.74 -39.64 -4.61
C ARG A 332 1.61 -38.54 -3.56
N GLY A 333 1.76 -38.91 -2.30
CA GLY A 333 1.85 -37.96 -1.20
C GLY A 333 3.17 -37.20 -1.21
N LEU A 334 3.22 -36.04 -0.54
CA LEU A 334 4.41 -35.18 -0.50
C LEU A 334 5.71 -35.89 -0.09
N PRO A 335 5.76 -36.73 0.98
CA PRO A 335 7.00 -37.41 1.37
C PRO A 335 7.54 -38.33 0.27
N GLN A 336 6.65 -39.14 -0.32
CA GLN A 336 7.02 -40.04 -1.42
C GLN A 336 7.48 -39.28 -2.67
N MET A 337 6.83 -38.16 -3.01
CA MET A 337 7.26 -37.32 -4.14
C MET A 337 8.70 -36.81 -3.95
N VAL A 338 9.05 -36.38 -2.73
CA VAL A 338 10.40 -35.92 -2.39
C VAL A 338 11.41 -37.05 -2.47
N ILE A 339 11.10 -38.21 -1.87
CA ILE A 339 11.99 -39.38 -1.88
C ILE A 339 12.21 -39.89 -3.30
N ASP A 340 11.15 -40.02 -4.11
CA ASP A 340 11.23 -40.46 -5.50
C ASP A 340 12.05 -39.48 -6.34
N SER A 341 11.89 -38.18 -6.13
CA SER A 341 12.66 -37.13 -6.80
C SER A 341 14.15 -37.25 -6.48
N ILE A 342 14.52 -37.36 -5.19
CA ILE A 342 15.92 -37.53 -4.77
C ILE A 342 16.49 -38.86 -5.28
N ASN A 343 15.72 -39.94 -5.30
CA ASN A 343 16.16 -41.23 -5.78
C ASN A 343 16.39 -41.30 -7.30
N ARG A 344 15.81 -40.38 -8.07
CA ARG A 344 16.10 -40.21 -9.51
C ARG A 344 17.38 -39.41 -9.76
N CYS A 345 17.95 -38.77 -8.73
CA CYS A 345 19.21 -38.04 -8.81
C CYS A 345 20.41 -38.97 -8.66
N ASP A 346 21.59 -38.52 -9.09
CA ASP A 346 22.85 -39.25 -8.92
C ASP A 346 23.15 -39.50 -7.44
N VAL A 347 23.72 -40.66 -7.13
CA VAL A 347 23.91 -41.13 -5.75
C VAL A 347 24.74 -40.15 -4.92
N ASP A 348 25.72 -39.51 -5.53
CA ASP A 348 26.69 -38.62 -4.86
C ASP A 348 26.04 -37.35 -4.27
N ILE A 349 24.95 -36.86 -4.87
CA ILE A 349 24.28 -35.63 -4.43
C ILE A 349 23.09 -35.88 -3.49
N ARG A 350 22.60 -37.14 -3.39
CA ARG A 350 21.39 -37.45 -2.59
C ARG A 350 21.51 -37.05 -1.13
N LYS A 351 22.69 -37.27 -0.53
CA LYS A 351 22.95 -36.94 0.87
C LYS A 351 22.78 -35.44 1.14
N GLU A 352 23.26 -34.60 0.21
CA GLU A 352 23.11 -33.15 0.28
C GLU A 352 21.66 -32.72 0.06
N LEU A 353 20.98 -33.33 -0.93
CA LEU A 353 19.57 -33.05 -1.23
C LEU A 353 18.64 -33.37 -0.05
N PHE A 354 18.84 -34.49 0.66
CA PHE A 354 18.07 -34.79 1.88
C PHE A 354 18.29 -33.76 2.99
N GLY A 355 19.49 -33.18 3.09
CA GLY A 355 19.82 -32.16 4.08
C GLY A 355 19.40 -30.73 3.71
N SER A 356 18.72 -30.54 2.58
CA SER A 356 18.44 -29.23 1.99
C SER A 356 17.11 -29.26 1.23
N ILE A 357 15.99 -29.48 1.93
CA ILE A 357 14.65 -29.52 1.33
C ILE A 357 13.95 -28.20 1.62
N LEU A 358 13.65 -27.40 0.60
CA LEU A 358 13.00 -26.09 0.71
C LEU A 358 11.50 -26.22 0.48
N LEU A 359 10.69 -25.72 1.40
CA LEU A 359 9.23 -25.68 1.29
C LEU A 359 8.77 -24.25 0.97
N ALA A 360 8.13 -24.07 -0.19
CA ALA A 360 7.70 -22.77 -0.72
C ALA A 360 6.31 -22.84 -1.36
N GLY A 361 5.70 -21.66 -1.59
CA GLY A 361 4.37 -21.53 -2.21
C GLY A 361 3.27 -21.12 -1.24
N GLY A 362 2.07 -20.87 -1.77
CA GLY A 362 0.93 -20.41 -0.97
C GLY A 362 0.44 -21.45 0.03
N THR A 363 0.28 -22.69 -0.41
CA THR A 363 -0.18 -23.82 0.43
C THR A 363 0.89 -24.23 1.43
N ALA A 364 2.17 -24.02 1.10
CA ALA A 364 3.29 -24.23 2.01
C ALA A 364 3.24 -23.37 3.28
N SER A 365 2.43 -22.31 3.31
CA SER A 365 2.23 -21.46 4.50
C SER A 365 1.25 -22.04 5.51
N MET A 366 0.65 -23.20 5.22
CA MET A 366 -0.24 -23.91 6.14
C MET A 366 0.48 -24.32 7.43
N GLN A 367 -0.16 -24.13 8.57
CA GLN A 367 0.40 -24.46 9.87
C GLN A 367 0.75 -25.95 9.98
N GLN A 368 1.86 -26.24 10.66
CA GLN A 368 2.42 -27.59 10.89
C GLN A 368 2.84 -28.38 9.64
N LEU A 369 2.70 -27.82 8.44
CA LEU A 369 3.02 -28.55 7.20
C LEU A 369 4.50 -28.92 7.11
N LYS A 370 5.38 -27.99 7.51
CA LYS A 370 6.84 -28.19 7.52
C LYS A 370 7.23 -29.31 8.48
N GLU A 371 6.75 -29.23 9.72
CA GLU A 371 7.05 -30.20 10.79
C GLU A 371 6.55 -31.59 10.41
N ARG A 372 5.34 -31.68 9.87
CA ARG A 372 4.77 -32.95 9.39
C ARG A 372 5.58 -33.55 8.25
N LEU A 373 5.96 -32.75 7.25
CA LEU A 373 6.79 -33.22 6.13
C LEU A 373 8.17 -33.68 6.59
N GLU A 374 8.81 -32.96 7.50
CA GLU A 374 10.13 -33.34 8.04
C GLU A 374 10.07 -34.66 8.80
N LYS A 375 9.01 -34.87 9.59
CA LYS A 375 8.79 -36.10 10.33
C LYS A 375 8.58 -37.31 9.41
N ASP A 376 7.65 -37.23 8.46
CA ASP A 376 7.37 -38.36 7.55
C ASP A 376 8.61 -38.71 6.70
N LEU A 377 9.38 -37.70 6.28
CA LEU A 377 10.64 -37.93 5.57
C LEU A 377 11.71 -38.57 6.45
N LEU A 378 11.80 -38.22 7.73
CA LEU A 378 12.75 -38.86 8.66
C LEU A 378 12.43 -40.35 8.86
N GLU A 379 11.14 -40.73 8.83
CA GLU A 379 10.70 -42.12 8.99
C GLU A 379 10.90 -42.94 7.71
N GLU A 380 10.68 -42.36 6.53
CA GLU A 380 10.73 -43.07 5.23
C GLU A 380 12.09 -42.99 4.52
N SER A 381 12.98 -42.07 4.91
CA SER A 381 14.29 -41.91 4.28
C SER A 381 15.30 -43.01 4.71
N PRO A 382 16.36 -43.26 3.91
CA PRO A 382 17.41 -44.20 4.30
C PRO A 382 18.07 -43.80 5.64
N GLN A 383 18.32 -44.75 6.54
CA GLN A 383 18.85 -44.49 7.90
C GLN A 383 20.14 -43.64 7.97
N ALA A 384 20.91 -43.57 6.88
CA ALA A 384 22.14 -42.77 6.78
C ALA A 384 21.90 -41.32 6.30
N ALA A 385 20.67 -40.96 5.91
CA ALA A 385 20.32 -39.63 5.42
C ALA A 385 20.01 -38.68 6.58
N ARG A 386 20.59 -37.48 6.56
CA ARG A 386 20.23 -36.40 7.49
C ARG A 386 19.16 -35.53 6.83
N VAL A 387 17.90 -35.84 7.08
CA VAL A 387 16.77 -35.07 6.54
C VAL A 387 16.70 -33.70 7.22
N LYS A 388 16.51 -32.64 6.43
CA LYS A 388 16.22 -31.29 6.94
C LYS A 388 15.26 -30.56 6.02
N VAL A 389 14.11 -30.19 6.54
CA VAL A 389 13.13 -29.34 5.84
C VAL A 389 13.28 -27.90 6.31
N LEU A 390 13.37 -27.00 5.34
CA LEU A 390 13.63 -25.59 5.51
C LEU A 390 12.45 -24.80 4.96
N ALA A 391 11.97 -23.85 5.73
CA ALA A 391 10.98 -22.88 5.33
C ALA A 391 11.33 -21.56 6.04
N SER A 392 11.21 -20.41 5.35
CA SER A 392 11.43 -19.11 6.02
C SER A 392 10.46 -18.96 7.20
N GLY A 393 10.86 -18.29 8.29
CA GLY A 393 9.96 -17.95 9.40
C GLY A 393 8.89 -16.93 9.00
N ASN A 394 9.21 -16.08 8.02
CA ASN A 394 8.33 -15.05 7.48
C ASN A 394 7.36 -15.67 6.45
N ALA A 395 6.05 -15.55 6.71
CA ALA A 395 5.02 -16.09 5.84
C ALA A 395 5.03 -15.44 4.44
N THR A 396 5.38 -14.16 4.35
CA THR A 396 5.51 -13.42 3.09
C THR A 396 6.63 -13.98 2.23
N GLU A 397 7.80 -14.23 2.82
CA GLU A 397 8.93 -14.83 2.12
C GLU A 397 8.62 -16.24 1.62
N ARG A 398 7.96 -17.07 2.43
CA ARG A 398 7.51 -18.41 2.01
C ARG A 398 6.53 -18.36 0.84
N ARG A 399 5.57 -17.42 0.90
CA ARG A 399 4.52 -17.25 -0.11
C ARG A 399 5.07 -16.71 -1.44
N PHE A 400 6.07 -15.84 -1.38
CA PHE A 400 6.60 -15.13 -2.55
C PHE A 400 8.04 -15.53 -2.91
N SER A 401 8.53 -16.67 -2.41
CA SER A 401 9.94 -17.08 -2.56
C SER A 401 10.43 -17.12 -4.01
N VAL A 402 9.58 -17.54 -4.95
CA VAL A 402 9.90 -17.52 -6.39
C VAL A 402 10.15 -16.10 -6.89
N TRP A 403 9.23 -15.18 -6.57
CA TRP A 403 9.31 -13.79 -6.98
C TRP A 403 10.50 -13.09 -6.31
N ILE A 404 10.71 -13.30 -5.01
CA ILE A 404 11.86 -12.77 -4.25
C ILE A 404 13.18 -13.25 -4.87
N GLY A 405 13.27 -14.53 -5.24
CA GLY A 405 14.44 -15.06 -5.94
C GLY A 405 14.72 -14.33 -7.25
N GLY A 406 13.67 -14.02 -8.01
CA GLY A 406 13.76 -13.20 -9.23
C GLY A 406 14.18 -11.76 -8.95
N SER A 407 13.62 -11.15 -7.89
CA SER A 407 13.93 -9.80 -7.44
C SER A 407 15.41 -9.65 -7.07
N ILE A 408 15.92 -10.56 -6.23
CA ILE A 408 17.33 -10.58 -5.83
C ILE A 408 18.20 -10.81 -7.08
N LEU A 409 17.90 -11.83 -7.89
CA LEU A 409 18.73 -12.20 -9.04
C LEU A 409 18.86 -11.06 -10.07
N ALA A 410 17.73 -10.43 -10.43
CA ALA A 410 17.71 -9.35 -11.41
C ALA A 410 18.33 -8.04 -10.91
N SER A 411 18.49 -7.87 -9.59
CA SER A 411 19.12 -6.69 -8.98
C SER A 411 20.65 -6.76 -8.91
N LEU A 412 21.25 -7.95 -9.10
CA LEU A 412 22.69 -8.11 -8.97
C LEU A 412 23.44 -7.41 -10.10
N GLY A 413 24.42 -6.58 -9.77
CA GLY A 413 25.29 -5.92 -10.76
C GLY A 413 26.04 -6.92 -11.67
N SER A 414 26.38 -8.10 -11.15
CA SER A 414 26.99 -9.19 -11.94
C SER A 414 26.02 -9.86 -12.93
N PHE A 415 24.71 -9.65 -12.77
CA PHE A 415 23.69 -10.23 -13.64
C PHE A 415 23.55 -9.50 -14.99
N GLN A 416 24.24 -8.37 -15.16
CA GLN A 416 24.20 -7.55 -16.38
C GLN A 416 24.50 -8.32 -17.68
N GLN A 417 25.36 -9.33 -17.60
CA GLN A 417 25.78 -10.12 -18.76
C GLN A 417 24.83 -11.28 -19.08
N MET A 418 23.82 -11.52 -18.24
CA MET A 418 22.90 -12.66 -18.36
C MET A 418 21.62 -12.32 -19.12
N TRP A 419 21.33 -11.05 -19.36
CA TRP A 419 20.16 -10.60 -20.11
C TRP A 419 20.24 -11.00 -21.59
N PHE A 420 19.15 -11.54 -22.13
CA PHE A 420 19.03 -11.81 -23.56
C PHE A 420 18.42 -10.60 -24.26
N SER A 421 19.07 -10.08 -25.31
CA SER A 421 18.50 -9.05 -26.18
C SER A 421 17.68 -9.67 -27.31
N LYS A 422 16.88 -8.84 -27.99
CA LYS A 422 16.15 -9.25 -29.21
C LYS A 422 17.09 -9.78 -30.30
N SER A 423 18.28 -9.17 -30.47
CA SER A 423 19.30 -9.64 -31.42
C SER A 423 19.85 -11.02 -31.05
N ASP A 424 20.05 -11.29 -29.76
CA ASP A 424 20.53 -12.60 -29.30
C ASP A 424 19.49 -13.68 -29.56
N PHE A 425 18.21 -13.37 -29.28
CA PHE A 425 17.09 -14.26 -29.55
C PHE A 425 16.93 -14.56 -31.04
N ALA A 426 16.99 -13.54 -31.90
CA ALA A 426 16.91 -13.69 -33.35
C ALA A 426 18.09 -14.51 -33.91
N PHE A 427 19.30 -14.30 -33.38
CA PHE A 427 20.50 -15.04 -33.78
C PHE A 427 20.42 -16.53 -33.39
N VAL A 428 19.92 -16.84 -32.19
CA VAL A 428 19.64 -18.22 -31.77
C VAL A 428 18.59 -18.89 -32.67
N LEU A 429 17.51 -18.18 -33.01
CA LEU A 429 16.48 -18.67 -33.93
C LEU A 429 17.05 -18.93 -35.34
N LEU A 430 17.95 -18.06 -35.81
CA LEU A 430 18.61 -18.18 -37.12
C LEU A 430 19.57 -19.39 -37.16
N ILE A 431 20.31 -19.64 -36.07
CA ILE A 431 21.16 -20.84 -35.94
C ILE A 431 20.29 -22.10 -35.85
N ALA A 432 19.21 -22.10 -35.06
CA ALA A 432 18.31 -23.24 -34.94
C ALA A 432 17.64 -23.59 -36.28
N THR A 433 17.15 -22.58 -37.02
CA THR A 433 16.55 -22.74 -38.34
C THR A 433 17.58 -23.13 -39.41
N GLN A 434 18.81 -22.59 -39.39
CA GLN A 434 19.88 -23.04 -40.29
C GLN A 434 20.38 -24.45 -39.98
N THR A 435 20.37 -24.86 -38.71
CA THR A 435 20.73 -26.22 -38.29
C THR A 435 19.64 -27.21 -38.70
N LEU A 436 18.36 -26.83 -38.56
CA LEU A 436 17.22 -27.58 -39.11
C LEU A 436 17.23 -27.64 -40.63
N LEU A 437 17.53 -26.54 -41.35
CA LEU A 437 17.66 -26.54 -42.81
C LEU A 437 18.85 -27.38 -43.28
N LYS A 438 19.97 -27.38 -42.53
CA LYS A 438 21.13 -28.25 -42.79
C LYS A 438 20.81 -29.72 -42.51
N CYS A 439 20.06 -30.04 -41.45
CA CYS A 439 19.58 -31.39 -41.17
C CYS A 439 18.54 -31.87 -42.19
N MET A 440 17.63 -31.00 -42.65
CA MET A 440 16.66 -31.33 -43.70
C MET A 440 17.35 -31.51 -45.05
N LYS A 441 18.33 -30.66 -45.41
CA LYS A 441 19.17 -30.85 -46.60
C LYS A 441 20.11 -32.05 -46.50
N SER A 442 20.53 -32.46 -45.30
CA SER A 442 21.32 -33.69 -45.13
C SER A 442 20.46 -34.95 -45.12
N MET A 443 19.17 -34.85 -44.80
CA MET A 443 18.22 -35.97 -44.90
C MET A 443 17.75 -36.25 -46.33
N GLU A 444 17.82 -35.28 -47.25
CA GLU A 444 17.54 -35.50 -48.69
C GLU A 444 18.74 -36.07 -49.49
N LEU A 445 19.92 -36.24 -48.87
CA LEU A 445 21.15 -36.68 -49.54
C LEU A 445 21.67 -38.07 -49.11
N HIS A 446 20.92 -38.82 -48.29
CA HIS A 446 21.28 -40.21 -47.93
C HIS A 446 20.08 -41.18 -48.02
N THR A 447 19.53 -41.32 -49.21
CA THR A 447 18.88 -42.57 -49.64
C THR A 447 19.91 -43.39 -50.42
N TYR A 448 20.67 -44.26 -49.75
CA TYR A 448 21.19 -45.50 -50.36
C TYR A 448 21.77 -46.45 -49.30
N LYS A 449 21.17 -47.65 -49.25
CA LYS A 449 21.71 -48.95 -48.78
C LYS A 449 21.79 -49.31 -47.28
N GLU A 450 20.82 -50.17 -46.93
CA GLU A 450 20.97 -51.52 -46.35
C GLU A 450 21.50 -51.74 -44.92
N ASN A 451 20.58 -52.30 -44.11
CA ASN A 451 20.72 -53.43 -43.19
C ASN A 451 21.66 -53.37 -41.95
N ALA A 452 20.96 -53.29 -40.81
CA ALA A 452 20.94 -54.26 -39.71
C ALA A 452 22.03 -54.26 -38.61
N LEU A 453 21.50 -54.45 -37.38
CA LEU A 453 22.07 -55.13 -36.20
C LEU A 453 22.98 -54.38 -35.20
N LYS A 454 22.39 -54.19 -34.00
CA LYS A 454 22.88 -54.52 -32.65
C LYS A 454 24.11 -53.82 -32.02
N MET A 455 23.86 -53.48 -30.73
CA MET A 455 24.74 -53.49 -29.54
C MET A 455 25.53 -52.21 -29.14
N ARG A 456 25.29 -51.83 -27.88
CA ARG A 456 26.08 -50.95 -26.98
C ARG A 456 27.36 -51.69 -26.49
N PRO A 457 28.16 -51.16 -25.52
CA PRO A 457 28.93 -49.91 -25.45
C PRO A 457 30.38 -50.15 -24.92
N ILE A 458 31.42 -49.41 -25.34
CA ILE A 458 32.71 -49.34 -24.59
C ILE A 458 33.31 -47.93 -24.72
N GLY A 459 33.84 -47.42 -23.61
CA GLY A 459 34.32 -46.06 -23.45
C GLY A 459 35.77 -45.78 -23.86
N CYS A 460 36.03 -44.46 -23.93
CA CYS A 460 37.26 -43.70 -23.68
C CYS A 460 38.60 -44.19 -24.27
N VAL A 461 39.13 -43.43 -25.25
CA VAL A 461 40.57 -43.14 -25.36
C VAL A 461 40.76 -41.70 -25.86
N SER A 462 41.59 -40.94 -25.15
CA SER A 462 41.99 -39.57 -25.47
C SER A 462 42.83 -39.50 -26.75
N CYS A 463 42.67 -38.46 -27.56
CA CYS A 463 43.69 -38.04 -28.50
C CYS A 463 43.85 -36.52 -28.43
N HIS A 464 44.99 -36.08 -27.90
CA HIS A 464 45.46 -34.70 -27.92
C HIS A 464 45.88 -34.33 -29.34
N CYS A 465 45.18 -33.37 -29.97
CA CYS A 465 45.75 -32.56 -31.04
C CYS A 465 45.62 -31.09 -30.64
N LYS A 466 46.77 -30.47 -30.33
CA LYS A 466 46.91 -29.01 -30.19
C LYS A 466 46.65 -28.37 -31.56
N PHE A 467 45.62 -27.56 -31.67
CA PHE A 467 45.59 -26.42 -32.58
C PHE A 467 45.19 -25.17 -31.78
N GLN A 468 46.12 -24.23 -31.75
CA GLN A 468 45.99 -22.93 -31.11
C GLN A 468 45.72 -21.91 -32.22
N VAL A 469 44.46 -21.50 -32.42
CA VAL A 469 44.12 -20.23 -33.10
C VAL A 469 42.82 -19.67 -32.52
N HIS A 470 42.86 -18.37 -32.29
CA HIS A 470 41.79 -17.48 -31.85
C HIS A 470 40.43 -17.65 -32.53
N SER A 471 39.39 -17.22 -31.79
CA SER A 471 38.08 -16.71 -32.22
C SER A 471 36.98 -17.73 -32.55
N GLY A 472 35.90 -17.63 -31.76
CA GLY A 472 34.49 -17.87 -32.10
C GLY A 472 34.08 -19.16 -32.80
N SER A 473 33.40 -20.06 -32.08
CA SER A 473 32.16 -20.66 -32.59
C SER A 473 31.30 -21.29 -31.51
N ILE A 474 30.03 -20.93 -31.61
CA ILE A 474 28.85 -21.34 -30.85
C ILE A 474 28.56 -22.83 -31.06
N CYS A 475 28.44 -23.58 -29.96
CA CYS A 475 27.64 -24.81 -29.91
C CYS A 475 26.34 -24.48 -29.18
N ALA A 476 25.25 -24.44 -29.94
CA ALA A 476 23.88 -24.34 -29.45
C ALA A 476 23.46 -25.69 -28.83
N ASN A 477 23.59 -25.80 -27.52
CA ASN A 477 22.81 -26.63 -26.58
C ASN A 477 23.54 -26.59 -25.24
N ASN A 478 22.91 -26.03 -24.21
CA ASN A 478 23.44 -25.76 -22.86
C ASN A 478 24.45 -24.61 -22.76
N ILE A 479 23.94 -23.37 -22.64
CA ILE A 479 24.72 -22.26 -22.07
C ILE A 479 24.35 -22.12 -20.59
N GLN A 480 25.06 -22.96 -19.85
CA GLN A 480 25.31 -23.12 -18.43
C GLN A 480 26.24 -22.10 -17.74
N ILE A 481 25.86 -20.89 -17.28
CA ILE A 481 26.88 -19.94 -16.75
C ILE A 481 26.86 -19.88 -15.21
N ASP A 482 28.05 -20.04 -14.63
CA ASP A 482 28.39 -20.05 -13.20
C ASP A 482 28.10 -18.71 -12.51
N VAL A 483 27.38 -18.74 -11.38
CA VAL A 483 27.14 -17.56 -10.51
C VAL A 483 28.18 -17.58 -9.38
N ALA A 484 29.21 -16.73 -9.50
CA ALA A 484 30.13 -16.44 -8.41
C ALA A 484 29.57 -15.32 -7.51
N PHE A 485 29.60 -15.55 -6.19
CA PHE A 485 29.05 -14.68 -5.15
C PHE A 485 29.89 -13.41 -4.95
N ALA A 486 29.25 -12.24 -5.01
CA ALA A 486 29.78 -10.99 -4.47
C ALA A 486 28.63 -10.13 -3.91
N HIS A 487 28.74 -9.76 -2.64
CA HIS A 487 27.84 -8.82 -1.95
C HIS A 487 28.17 -7.38 -2.33
N THR A 488 27.20 -6.61 -2.82
CA THR A 488 27.13 -5.14 -2.69
C THR A 488 25.71 -4.64 -3.01
N ASN A 489 25.15 -3.81 -2.12
CA ASN A 489 23.87 -3.11 -2.25
C ASN A 489 23.96 -2.01 -3.32
N ALA A 490 22.94 -1.91 -4.20
CA ALA A 490 22.78 -0.79 -5.14
C ALA A 490 21.30 -0.64 -5.57
N ILE A 491 20.82 0.60 -5.73
CA ILE A 491 19.41 1.04 -5.77
C ILE A 491 19.04 1.41 -7.23
N SER A 492 17.91 0.92 -7.77
CA SER A 492 17.47 1.16 -9.17
C SER A 492 16.54 2.39 -9.34
N PRO A 493 16.42 3.02 -10.53
CA PRO A 493 15.85 4.37 -10.71
C PRO A 493 14.32 4.43 -10.94
N ILE A 494 13.73 5.57 -10.56
CA ILE A 494 12.29 5.86 -10.43
C ILE A 494 11.80 6.77 -11.57
N THR A 495 10.58 6.54 -12.07
CA THR A 495 9.92 7.39 -13.06
C THR A 495 9.49 8.74 -12.47
N LEU A 496 10.18 9.82 -12.87
CA LEU A 496 9.90 11.22 -12.51
C LEU A 496 8.68 11.83 -13.25
N ASN A 497 8.01 11.06 -14.09
CA ASN A 497 6.86 11.51 -14.86
C ASN A 497 5.56 11.09 -14.17
N PRO A 498 4.69 12.03 -13.81
CA PRO A 498 3.45 11.75 -13.10
C PRO A 498 2.43 11.07 -14.03
N SER A 499 1.59 10.19 -13.47
CA SER A 499 0.58 9.41 -14.22
C SER A 499 -0.61 10.26 -14.72
N PHE A 500 -0.76 11.46 -14.16
CA PHE A 500 -1.69 12.52 -14.57
C PHE A 500 -1.01 13.86 -14.30
N ASN A 501 -1.63 14.97 -14.71
CA ASN A 501 -1.02 16.29 -14.57
C ASN A 501 -2.04 17.33 -14.10
N ARG A 502 -1.61 18.59 -13.98
CA ARG A 502 -2.43 19.74 -13.60
C ARG A 502 -3.76 19.83 -14.35
N SER A 503 -3.81 19.49 -15.65
CA SER A 503 -5.02 19.53 -16.47
C SER A 503 -6.09 18.51 -16.06
N SER A 504 -5.74 17.54 -15.21
CA SER A 504 -6.70 16.60 -14.61
C SER A 504 -7.54 17.23 -13.50
N PHE A 505 -7.29 18.50 -13.14
CA PHE A 505 -8.09 19.27 -12.20
C PHE A 505 -8.79 20.42 -12.92
N SER A 506 -9.89 20.91 -12.34
CA SER A 506 -10.64 22.02 -12.94
C SER A 506 -9.77 23.26 -13.12
N VAL A 507 -9.98 24.00 -14.20
CA VAL A 507 -9.35 25.31 -14.41
C VAL A 507 -9.56 26.20 -13.17
N GLY A 508 -8.47 26.77 -12.66
CA GLY A 508 -8.48 27.58 -11.43
C GLY A 508 -8.30 26.78 -10.13
N PHE A 509 -8.09 25.46 -10.19
CA PHE A 509 -7.65 24.70 -9.02
C PHE A 509 -6.25 25.14 -8.58
N ILE A 510 -6.10 25.40 -7.29
CA ILE A 510 -4.87 25.98 -6.72
C ILE A 510 -3.92 24.87 -6.28
N PHE A 511 -2.69 24.88 -6.76
CA PHE A 511 -1.61 24.05 -6.22
C PHE A 511 -0.61 24.92 -5.48
N GLY A 512 -0.31 24.56 -4.24
CA GLY A 512 0.60 25.30 -3.38
C GLY A 512 1.42 24.40 -2.47
N THR A 513 2.14 25.05 -1.57
CA THR A 513 2.87 24.41 -0.48
C THR A 513 2.65 25.20 0.81
N ALA A 514 3.01 24.61 1.95
CA ALA A 514 2.72 25.17 3.26
C ALA A 514 3.94 25.24 4.17
N SER A 515 3.91 26.21 5.11
CA SER A 515 4.85 26.38 6.20
C SER A 515 4.16 26.91 7.47
N SER A 516 4.89 26.90 8.58
CA SER A 516 4.52 27.60 9.80
C SER A 516 5.71 28.42 10.33
N ALA A 517 5.40 29.50 11.05
CA ALA A 517 6.38 30.49 11.46
C ALA A 517 7.49 29.91 12.33
N TYR A 518 7.14 29.21 13.42
CA TYR A 518 8.15 28.64 14.33
C TYR A 518 9.00 27.55 13.65
N GLN A 519 8.41 26.79 12.72
CA GLN A 519 9.13 25.72 12.03
C GLN A 519 10.07 26.25 10.93
N TYR A 520 9.82 27.45 10.38
CA TYR A 520 10.55 27.99 9.21
C TYR A 520 11.40 29.21 9.49
N GLU A 521 10.87 30.20 10.21
CA GLU A 521 11.42 31.56 10.22
C GLU A 521 12.80 31.66 10.86
N GLY A 522 12.95 31.06 12.05
CA GLY A 522 14.09 31.32 12.91
C GLY A 522 14.13 32.76 13.38
N ALA A 523 15.34 33.29 13.57
CA ALA A 523 15.57 34.65 14.03
C ALA A 523 14.75 34.93 15.31
N SER A 524 14.80 33.98 16.25
CA SER A 524 13.90 33.93 17.42
C SER A 524 14.06 35.14 18.35
N SER A 525 15.27 35.72 18.39
CA SER A 525 15.63 36.90 19.17
C SER A 525 15.87 38.18 18.35
N GLU A 526 15.51 38.20 17.06
CA GLU A 526 15.79 39.31 16.16
C GLU A 526 14.56 40.16 15.85
N GLY A 527 14.79 41.38 15.36
CA GLY A 527 13.73 42.25 14.85
C GLY A 527 12.67 42.62 15.88
N GLY A 528 12.98 42.56 17.19
CA GLY A 528 12.05 42.89 18.27
C GLY A 528 11.01 41.82 18.58
N ARG A 529 11.15 40.59 18.07
CA ARG A 529 10.27 39.46 18.42
C ARG A 529 10.36 39.11 19.92
N GLY A 530 9.22 38.85 20.55
CA GLY A 530 9.15 38.27 21.89
C GLY A 530 9.18 36.73 21.86
N PRO A 531 9.47 36.05 22.98
CA PRO A 531 9.43 34.59 23.02
C PRO A 531 8.00 34.05 22.88
N SER A 532 7.85 32.94 22.18
CA SER A 532 6.65 32.10 22.17
C SER A 532 6.77 30.95 23.17
N ILE A 533 5.67 30.21 23.35
CA ILE A 533 5.66 29.00 24.17
C ILE A 533 6.62 27.93 23.67
N TRP A 534 6.87 27.88 22.35
CA TRP A 534 7.80 26.91 21.78
C TRP A 534 9.26 27.27 22.02
N ASP A 535 9.61 28.57 21.98
CA ASP A 535 10.97 29.01 22.36
C ASP A 535 11.26 28.57 23.80
N THR A 536 10.36 28.92 24.72
CA THR A 536 10.50 28.58 26.14
C THR A 536 10.48 27.07 26.38
N TYR A 537 9.62 26.32 25.70
CA TYR A 537 9.50 24.88 25.87
C TYR A 537 10.78 24.15 25.44
N THR A 538 11.32 24.47 24.26
CA THR A 538 12.55 23.86 23.73
C THR A 538 13.78 24.24 24.54
N HIS A 539 13.89 25.49 25.02
CA HIS A 539 15.02 25.92 25.86
C HIS A 539 14.96 25.36 27.28
N LYS A 540 13.77 25.26 27.88
CA LYS A 540 13.60 24.81 29.26
C LYS A 540 13.60 23.28 29.38
N TYR A 541 13.08 22.59 28.37
CA TYR A 541 12.94 21.13 28.34
C TYR A 541 13.54 20.56 27.04
N PRO A 542 14.85 20.73 26.80
CA PRO A 542 15.48 20.23 25.56
C PRO A 542 15.32 18.72 25.40
N ASP A 543 15.27 17.97 26.51
CA ASP A 543 15.09 16.50 26.49
C ASP A 543 13.66 16.07 26.05
N LYS A 544 12.75 17.02 25.83
CA LYS A 544 11.43 16.77 25.22
C LYS A 544 11.46 16.79 23.69
N ILE A 545 12.57 17.20 23.09
CA ILE A 545 12.81 17.20 21.65
C ILE A 545 13.77 16.05 21.33
N ALA A 546 13.44 15.22 20.34
CA ALA A 546 14.16 13.97 20.08
C ALA A 546 15.68 14.16 19.87
N ASP A 547 16.09 15.24 19.22
CA ASP A 547 17.49 15.64 19.02
C ASP A 547 17.93 16.82 19.89
N ARG A 548 17.07 17.25 20.83
CA ARG A 548 17.32 18.37 21.76
C ARG A 548 17.51 19.73 21.06
N SER A 549 17.07 19.85 19.82
CA SER A 549 17.14 21.10 19.04
C SER A 549 16.03 22.10 19.39
N SER A 550 16.12 23.31 18.81
CA SER A 550 15.13 24.38 18.93
C SER A 550 14.82 24.99 17.56
N GLY A 551 13.75 25.80 17.50
CA GLY A 551 13.40 26.59 16.33
C GLY A 551 14.12 27.94 16.25
N ASP A 552 15.23 28.14 16.98
CA ASP A 552 15.90 29.45 17.06
C ASP A 552 16.37 29.95 15.69
N VAL A 553 16.94 29.03 14.91
CA VAL A 553 17.36 29.27 13.52
C VAL A 553 16.35 28.67 12.55
N ALA A 554 15.68 27.56 12.90
CA ALA A 554 14.73 26.88 12.02
C ALA A 554 15.37 26.54 10.66
N VAL A 555 14.85 27.11 9.56
CA VAL A 555 15.53 27.13 8.25
C VAL A 555 15.83 28.53 7.76
N ASP A 556 15.82 29.51 8.67
CA ASP A 556 16.22 30.90 8.43
C ASP A 556 15.39 31.58 7.32
N SER A 557 14.12 31.19 7.17
CA SER A 557 13.21 31.82 6.20
C SER A 557 12.94 33.30 6.54
N TYR A 558 13.20 33.76 7.77
CA TYR A 558 13.13 35.18 8.10
C TYR A 558 14.08 36.02 7.23
N HIS A 559 15.30 35.54 7.01
CA HIS A 559 16.28 36.20 6.14
C HIS A 559 16.19 35.74 4.68
N ARG A 560 15.78 34.50 4.45
CA ARG A 560 15.90 33.81 3.14
C ARG A 560 14.60 33.66 2.37
N TYR A 561 13.50 34.27 2.82
CA TYR A 561 12.19 34.11 2.18
C TYR A 561 12.18 34.36 0.66
N LYS A 562 13.04 35.23 0.12
CA LYS A 562 13.15 35.47 -1.34
C LYS A 562 13.64 34.24 -2.10
N GLU A 563 14.56 33.47 -1.53
CA GLU A 563 15.00 32.20 -2.10
C GLU A 563 13.86 31.18 -2.11
N ASP A 564 13.13 31.09 -0.99
CA ASP A 564 11.99 30.17 -0.86
C ASP A 564 10.87 30.55 -1.87
N VAL A 565 10.58 31.84 -2.05
CA VAL A 565 9.62 32.35 -3.06
C VAL A 565 10.07 32.04 -4.48
N ARG A 566 11.36 32.23 -4.78
CA ARG A 566 11.93 31.89 -6.09
C ARG A 566 11.75 30.40 -6.39
N ILE A 567 12.03 29.53 -5.43
CA ILE A 567 11.84 28.08 -5.57
C ILE A 567 10.38 27.75 -5.90
N MET A 568 9.43 28.31 -5.15
CA MET A 568 7.99 28.09 -5.41
C MET A 568 7.58 28.53 -6.81
N LYS A 569 8.09 29.67 -7.27
CA LYS A 569 7.86 30.17 -8.63
C LYS A 569 8.42 29.23 -9.69
N GLU A 570 9.67 28.77 -9.53
CA GLU A 570 10.34 27.87 -10.46
C GLU A 570 9.70 26.47 -10.55
N MET A 571 8.98 26.05 -9.51
CA MET A 571 8.18 24.83 -9.49
C MET A 571 6.84 24.97 -10.22
N GLY A 572 6.35 26.19 -10.43
CA GLY A 572 5.04 26.44 -11.03
C GLY A 572 3.87 26.37 -10.04
N LEU A 573 4.11 26.66 -8.74
CA LEU A 573 3.05 26.76 -7.75
C LEU A 573 2.23 28.05 -7.93
N ASP A 574 0.96 27.99 -7.53
CA ASP A 574 0.00 29.10 -7.59
C ASP A 574 -0.10 29.87 -6.27
N ALA A 575 0.20 29.21 -5.15
CA ALA A 575 -0.06 29.76 -3.82
C ALA A 575 0.96 29.28 -2.79
N TYR A 576 1.13 30.10 -1.75
CA TYR A 576 1.90 29.75 -0.57
C TYR A 576 1.05 29.95 0.67
N ARG A 577 0.91 28.87 1.45
CA ARG A 577 0.31 28.94 2.78
C ARG A 577 1.42 29.12 3.83
N PHE A 578 1.35 30.19 4.61
CA PHE A 578 2.30 30.41 5.71
C PHE A 578 1.56 30.96 6.93
N SER A 579 2.18 30.90 8.11
CA SER A 579 1.63 31.53 9.31
C SER A 579 2.36 32.81 9.69
N ILE A 580 1.64 33.70 10.37
CA ILE A 580 2.23 34.89 10.99
C ILE A 580 2.51 34.57 12.45
N SER A 581 3.71 34.90 12.92
CA SER A 581 4.08 34.69 14.32
C SER A 581 3.47 35.76 15.21
N TRP A 582 2.62 35.33 16.14
CA TRP A 582 1.97 36.25 17.08
C TRP A 582 3.03 36.98 17.91
N SER A 583 3.98 36.24 18.46
CA SER A 583 5.08 36.79 19.26
C SER A 583 6.00 37.74 18.48
N ARG A 584 6.06 37.63 17.14
CA ARG A 584 6.78 38.58 16.28
C ARG A 584 6.01 39.87 16.04
N ILE A 585 4.68 39.82 15.93
CA ILE A 585 3.83 41.01 15.71
C ILE A 585 3.54 41.75 17.02
N LEU A 586 3.22 41.01 18.08
CA LEU A 586 2.96 41.50 19.43
C LEU A 586 3.89 40.77 20.41
N PRO A 587 5.08 41.32 20.71
CA PRO A 587 6.07 40.67 21.57
C PRO A 587 5.57 40.32 22.97
N ASN A 588 4.73 41.18 23.54
CA ASN A 588 4.07 40.96 24.83
C ASN A 588 2.68 40.32 24.67
N GLY A 589 2.33 39.85 23.47
CA GLY A 589 1.05 39.28 23.05
C GLY A 589 -0.17 40.20 23.05
N LYS A 590 -0.06 41.43 23.58
CA LYS A 590 -1.14 42.41 23.70
C LYS A 590 -0.84 43.70 22.95
N LEU A 591 -1.89 44.36 22.43
CA LEU A 591 -1.78 45.70 21.82
C LEU A 591 -1.20 46.76 22.77
N SER A 592 -1.50 46.67 24.07
CA SER A 592 -0.96 47.58 25.09
C SER A 592 0.56 47.49 25.23
N GLY A 593 1.16 46.36 24.83
CA GLY A 593 2.61 46.16 24.78
C GLY A 593 3.27 46.71 23.51
N GLY A 594 2.49 47.29 22.59
CA GLY A 594 2.97 47.82 21.32
C GLY A 594 3.00 46.81 20.17
N VAL A 595 2.84 47.31 18.95
CA VAL A 595 3.00 46.54 17.71
C VAL A 595 4.45 46.62 17.25
N ASN A 596 5.07 45.48 16.99
CA ASN A 596 6.43 45.43 16.46
C ASN A 596 6.42 45.70 14.95
N LEU A 597 6.85 46.91 14.57
CA LEU A 597 6.85 47.35 13.17
C LEU A 597 7.87 46.61 12.29
N GLU A 598 8.97 46.10 12.83
CA GLU A 598 9.90 45.27 12.05
C GLU A 598 9.29 43.90 11.72
N GLY A 599 8.53 43.31 12.66
CA GLY A 599 7.71 42.12 12.38
C GLY A 599 6.68 42.37 11.28
N ILE A 600 5.96 43.51 11.35
CA ILE A 600 5.02 43.92 10.28
C ILE A 600 5.73 44.07 8.94
N LYS A 601 6.91 44.68 8.93
CA LYS A 601 7.72 44.88 7.72
C LYS A 601 8.17 43.55 7.10
N TYR A 602 8.58 42.57 7.90
CA TYR A 602 8.93 41.23 7.40
C TYR A 602 7.78 40.60 6.61
N TYR A 603 6.59 40.48 7.20
CA TYR A 603 5.46 39.86 6.51
C TYR A 603 4.96 40.68 5.32
N ASN A 604 5.02 42.03 5.39
CA ASN A 604 4.77 42.87 4.22
C ASN A 604 5.70 42.52 3.07
N ASN A 605 7.00 42.42 3.34
CA ASN A 605 7.99 42.08 2.33
C ASN A 605 7.78 40.67 1.75
N LEU A 606 7.44 39.69 2.59
CA LEU A 606 7.11 38.34 2.12
C LEU A 606 5.85 38.34 1.23
N ILE A 607 4.78 39.00 1.67
CA ILE A 607 3.53 39.09 0.91
C ILE A 607 3.75 39.80 -0.44
N ASP A 608 4.50 40.89 -0.44
CA ASP A 608 4.81 41.65 -1.66
C ASP A 608 5.69 40.82 -2.61
N GLU A 609 6.67 40.07 -2.09
CA GLU A 609 7.51 39.18 -2.89
C GLU A 609 6.71 38.01 -3.50
N LEU A 610 5.79 37.40 -2.74
CA LEU A 610 4.87 36.37 -3.25
C LEU A 610 4.03 36.91 -4.41
N LEU A 611 3.37 38.06 -4.20
CA LEU A 611 2.51 38.67 -5.22
C LEU A 611 3.30 39.12 -6.44
N ALA A 612 4.51 39.66 -6.27
CA ALA A 612 5.40 40.03 -7.37
C ALA A 612 5.77 38.82 -8.24
N ASN A 613 5.81 37.62 -7.66
CA ASN A 613 6.06 36.37 -8.38
C ASN A 613 4.77 35.65 -8.83
N GLY A 614 3.59 36.23 -8.58
CA GLY A 614 2.30 35.66 -8.96
C GLY A 614 1.80 34.53 -8.06
N LEU A 615 2.34 34.41 -6.85
CA LEU A 615 1.91 33.45 -5.83
C LEU A 615 0.86 34.09 -4.91
N GLN A 616 -0.26 33.41 -4.71
CA GLN A 616 -1.32 33.87 -3.81
C GLN A 616 -0.99 33.56 -2.34
N PRO A 617 -1.04 34.54 -1.42
CA PRO A 617 -0.83 34.29 -0.01
C PRO A 617 -2.08 33.70 0.66
N TYR A 618 -1.93 32.54 1.28
CA TYR A 618 -2.90 31.92 2.19
C TYR A 618 -2.36 32.03 3.61
N VAL A 619 -2.92 32.92 4.42
CA VAL A 619 -2.30 33.32 5.69
C VAL A 619 -2.99 32.66 6.87
N THR A 620 -2.23 31.88 7.62
CA THR A 620 -2.64 31.32 8.92
C THR A 620 -2.29 32.30 10.04
N ILE A 621 -3.29 32.73 10.82
CA ILE A 621 -3.10 33.71 11.89
C ILE A 621 -2.41 33.08 13.09
N PHE A 622 -2.81 31.86 13.46
CA PHE A 622 -2.22 31.13 14.58
C PHE A 622 -1.88 29.68 14.23
N HIS A 623 -0.61 29.34 14.42
CA HIS A 623 -0.05 28.01 14.24
C HIS A 623 0.81 27.67 15.46
N TRP A 624 0.13 27.53 16.61
CA TRP A 624 0.65 26.99 17.88
C TRP A 624 1.72 27.83 18.60
N ASP A 625 2.12 28.98 18.06
CA ASP A 625 3.22 29.81 18.56
C ASP A 625 2.77 30.95 19.49
N LEU A 626 1.94 30.62 20.49
CA LEU A 626 1.40 31.57 21.46
C LEU A 626 2.54 32.39 22.12
N PRO A 627 2.44 33.72 22.27
CA PRO A 627 3.45 34.51 22.99
C PRO A 627 3.56 34.06 24.46
N GLN A 628 4.79 33.79 24.91
CA GLN A 628 5.06 33.30 26.27
C GLN A 628 4.53 34.24 27.34
N ALA A 629 4.53 35.55 27.09
CA ALA A 629 3.98 36.54 28.01
C ALA A 629 2.51 36.28 28.38
N LEU A 630 1.71 35.73 27.45
CA LEU A 630 0.31 35.39 27.73
C LEU A 630 0.18 34.06 28.48
N GLU A 631 1.10 33.12 28.25
CA GLU A 631 1.20 31.88 29.01
C GLU A 631 1.59 32.16 30.47
N ASP A 632 2.60 33.00 30.69
CA ASP A 632 3.10 33.34 32.03
C ASP A 632 2.08 34.13 32.87
N GLU A 633 1.33 35.04 32.25
CA GLU A 633 0.42 35.91 32.97
C GLU A 633 -0.89 35.20 33.39
N TYR A 634 -1.42 34.31 32.56
CA TYR A 634 -2.73 33.69 32.81
C TYR A 634 -2.93 32.30 32.17
N GLY A 635 -1.87 31.63 31.73
CA GLY A 635 -1.94 30.28 31.16
C GLY A 635 -2.54 30.24 29.75
N GLY A 636 -2.38 31.31 28.98
CA GLY A 636 -2.69 31.29 27.55
C GLY A 636 -4.15 30.97 27.26
N PHE A 637 -4.39 29.87 26.53
CA PHE A 637 -5.74 29.44 26.14
C PHE A 637 -6.59 28.85 27.27
N LEU A 638 -6.03 28.66 28.47
CA LEU A 638 -6.81 28.32 29.66
C LEU A 638 -7.62 29.53 30.16
N SER A 639 -7.17 30.75 29.84
CA SER A 639 -7.82 31.99 30.26
C SER A 639 -8.90 32.44 29.27
N PRO A 640 -10.07 32.93 29.72
CA PRO A 640 -11.06 33.54 28.84
C PRO A 640 -10.56 34.81 28.15
N HIS A 641 -9.57 35.52 28.71
CA HIS A 641 -9.03 36.76 28.13
C HIS A 641 -8.36 36.54 26.78
N ILE A 642 -7.93 35.31 26.48
CA ILE A 642 -7.25 34.99 25.22
C ILE A 642 -8.11 35.30 23.99
N VAL A 643 -9.44 35.23 24.12
CA VAL A 643 -10.38 35.48 23.01
C VAL A 643 -10.26 36.92 22.53
N ASP A 644 -10.21 37.87 23.45
CA ASP A 644 -10.04 39.29 23.14
C ASP A 644 -8.64 39.59 22.57
N TYR A 645 -7.60 39.00 23.15
CA TYR A 645 -6.23 39.23 22.69
C TYR A 645 -5.97 38.61 21.30
N PHE A 646 -6.54 37.43 21.03
CA PHE A 646 -6.49 36.83 19.70
C PHE A 646 -7.27 37.67 18.69
N ARG A 647 -8.46 38.18 19.04
CA ARG A 647 -9.22 39.09 18.19
C ARG A 647 -8.41 40.36 17.86
N ASP A 648 -7.76 40.93 18.87
CA ASP A 648 -6.94 42.14 18.70
C ASP A 648 -5.68 41.87 17.86
N TYR A 649 -5.05 40.70 18.03
CA TYR A 649 -3.96 40.25 17.17
C TYR A 649 -4.42 40.06 15.71
N ALA A 650 -5.52 39.34 15.49
CA ALA A 650 -6.11 39.16 14.15
C ALA A 650 -6.46 40.51 13.51
N LYS A 651 -6.98 41.47 14.30
CA LYS A 651 -7.22 42.85 13.85
C LYS A 651 -5.96 43.50 13.28
N VAL A 652 -4.82 43.38 13.96
CA VAL A 652 -3.53 43.92 13.47
C VAL A 652 -3.17 43.27 12.14
N CYS A 653 -3.30 41.95 12.02
CA CYS A 653 -3.06 41.24 10.76
C CYS A 653 -3.97 41.77 9.64
N PHE A 654 -5.27 41.93 9.88
CA PHE A 654 -6.22 42.45 8.89
C PHE A 654 -5.92 43.91 8.50
N ASP A 655 -5.59 44.76 9.46
CA ASP A 655 -5.25 46.16 9.23
C ASP A 655 -4.01 46.32 8.34
N HIS A 656 -2.96 45.53 8.59
CA HIS A 656 -1.68 45.69 7.90
C HIS A 656 -1.55 44.89 6.60
N PHE A 657 -2.22 43.74 6.49
CA PHE A 657 -1.99 42.80 5.38
C PHE A 657 -3.23 42.56 4.51
N GLY A 658 -4.43 42.82 5.02
CA GLY A 658 -5.69 42.44 4.35
C GLY A 658 -6.01 43.22 3.07
N ASN A 659 -5.31 44.34 2.82
CA ASN A 659 -5.36 44.99 1.50
C ASN A 659 -4.87 44.05 0.38
N ARG A 660 -3.94 43.13 0.67
CA ARG A 660 -3.31 42.19 -0.27
C ARG A 660 -3.69 40.74 -0.03
N VAL A 661 -3.79 40.30 1.23
CA VAL A 661 -4.17 38.93 1.59
C VAL A 661 -5.67 38.72 1.38
N LYS A 662 -6.04 37.68 0.64
CA LYS A 662 -7.44 37.34 0.32
C LYS A 662 -7.93 36.02 0.90
N ASN A 663 -7.04 35.20 1.45
CA ASN A 663 -7.39 33.92 2.04
C ASN A 663 -6.83 33.86 3.46
N TRP A 664 -7.71 33.93 4.46
CA TRP A 664 -7.37 33.93 5.87
C TRP A 664 -7.74 32.60 6.52
N ILE A 665 -6.80 32.02 7.26
CA ILE A 665 -7.02 30.84 8.10
C ILE A 665 -6.80 31.30 9.53
N THR A 666 -7.83 31.21 10.36
CA THR A 666 -7.73 31.65 11.77
C THR A 666 -6.79 30.75 12.57
N LEU A 667 -7.07 29.44 12.61
CA LEU A 667 -6.34 28.46 13.40
C LEU A 667 -5.88 27.30 12.51
N ASN A 668 -4.66 26.82 12.75
CA ASN A 668 -4.22 25.50 12.28
C ASN A 668 -4.43 24.44 13.36
N GLU A 669 -5.10 23.34 13.00
CA GLU A 669 -5.19 22.11 13.80
C GLU A 669 -5.44 22.35 15.31
N PRO A 670 -6.57 22.98 15.66
CA PRO A 670 -6.86 23.26 17.06
C PRO A 670 -7.05 21.96 17.89
N TRP A 671 -7.36 20.83 17.24
CA TRP A 671 -7.33 19.50 17.85
C TRP A 671 -5.94 19.11 18.33
N THR A 672 -4.93 19.21 17.47
CA THR A 672 -3.54 18.87 17.78
C THR A 672 -3.01 19.72 18.91
N TYR A 673 -3.25 21.03 18.86
CA TYR A 673 -2.89 21.96 19.94
C TYR A 673 -3.54 21.58 21.29
N SER A 674 -4.84 21.28 21.29
CA SER A 674 -5.57 20.96 22.53
C SER A 674 -5.18 19.59 23.09
N ASN A 675 -5.09 18.56 22.25
CA ASN A 675 -4.77 17.20 22.65
C ASN A 675 -3.30 17.05 23.05
N PHE A 676 -2.37 17.43 22.17
CA PHE A 676 -0.96 17.23 22.44
C PHE A 676 -0.35 18.28 23.38
N GLY A 677 -0.93 19.48 23.47
CA GLY A 677 -0.50 20.51 24.42
C GLY A 677 -1.00 20.29 25.85
N TYR A 678 -2.22 19.73 26.02
CA TYR A 678 -2.93 19.71 27.32
C TYR A 678 -3.49 18.34 27.74
N ALA A 679 -3.41 17.29 26.91
CA ALA A 679 -3.84 15.94 27.27
C ALA A 679 -2.68 14.93 27.36
N THR A 680 -1.81 14.91 26.34
CA THR A 680 -0.61 14.03 26.31
C THR A 680 0.67 14.74 26.74
N GLY A 681 0.72 16.07 26.65
CA GLY A 681 1.89 16.88 26.98
C GLY A 681 3.09 16.67 26.05
N LEU A 682 2.85 16.30 24.79
CA LEU A 682 3.88 16.12 23.76
C LEU A 682 4.29 17.45 23.10
N LEU A 683 3.37 18.41 22.97
CA LEU A 683 3.62 19.74 22.42
C LEU A 683 3.61 20.81 23.51
N ALA A 684 4.24 21.96 23.26
CA ALA A 684 4.20 23.10 24.18
C ALA A 684 2.74 23.52 24.50
N PRO A 685 2.38 23.82 25.77
CA PRO A 685 3.24 23.95 26.95
C PRO A 685 3.56 22.63 27.69
N GLY A 686 3.20 21.47 27.15
CA GLY A 686 3.59 20.16 27.64
C GLY A 686 2.79 19.68 28.84
N ARG A 687 1.50 20.03 28.92
CA ARG A 687 0.64 19.80 30.08
C ARG A 687 -0.13 18.48 30.00
N CYS A 688 -0.22 17.77 31.12
CA CYS A 688 -1.08 16.61 31.30
C CYS A 688 -1.23 16.24 32.79
N SER A 689 -2.11 15.30 33.11
CA SER A 689 -2.31 14.86 34.50
C SER A 689 -1.15 14.00 35.02
N ASP A 690 -0.67 14.29 36.22
CA ASP A 690 0.46 13.58 36.86
C ASP A 690 0.29 12.05 36.92
N TRP A 691 -0.95 11.58 37.12
CA TRP A 691 -1.25 10.15 37.24
C TRP A 691 -1.05 9.37 35.93
N GLN A 692 -0.90 10.05 34.79
CA GLN A 692 -0.60 9.43 33.50
C GLN A 692 0.88 9.14 33.31
N GLN A 693 1.76 9.72 34.14
CA GLN A 693 3.22 9.50 34.13
C GLN A 693 3.89 9.77 32.76
N LEU A 694 3.35 10.71 31.97
CA LEU A 694 3.86 11.08 30.63
C LEU A 694 4.96 12.16 30.68
N ASN A 695 5.60 12.35 31.84
CA ASN A 695 6.66 13.34 32.06
C ASN A 695 6.24 14.79 31.72
N CYS A 696 5.00 15.19 32.02
CA CYS A 696 4.47 16.50 31.65
C CYS A 696 4.88 17.63 32.61
N THR A 697 4.62 18.87 32.23
CA THR A 697 4.88 20.08 33.04
C THR A 697 3.80 20.33 34.12
N GLY A 698 2.77 19.48 34.17
CA GLY A 698 1.63 19.53 35.08
C GLY A 698 0.31 19.73 34.33
N GLY A 699 -0.81 19.81 35.06
CA GLY A 699 -2.14 20.12 34.49
C GLY A 699 -3.19 19.03 34.72
N ASP A 700 -4.30 19.14 34.00
CA ASP A 700 -5.44 18.23 34.12
C ASP A 700 -6.01 17.85 32.74
N SER A 701 -5.63 16.67 32.25
CA SER A 701 -6.07 16.13 30.96
C SER A 701 -7.57 15.78 30.93
N ALA A 702 -8.29 15.87 32.05
CA ALA A 702 -9.73 15.71 32.09
C ALA A 702 -10.48 17.01 31.74
N VAL A 703 -9.85 18.18 31.91
CA VAL A 703 -10.53 19.49 31.83
C VAL A 703 -9.85 20.43 30.84
N GLU A 704 -8.53 20.56 30.93
CA GLU A 704 -7.77 21.56 30.17
C GLU A 704 -7.95 21.46 28.65
N PRO A 705 -7.89 20.26 28.02
CA PRO A 705 -8.12 20.15 26.57
C PRO A 705 -9.46 20.72 26.13
N TYR A 706 -10.52 20.56 26.95
CA TYR A 706 -11.86 21.06 26.65
C TYR A 706 -11.98 22.57 26.84
N VAL A 707 -11.35 23.11 27.88
CA VAL A 707 -11.29 24.57 28.09
C VAL A 707 -10.54 25.24 26.95
N VAL A 708 -9.37 24.72 26.58
CA VAL A 708 -8.53 25.25 25.49
C VAL A 708 -9.27 25.19 24.16
N ALA A 709 -9.84 24.05 23.79
CA ALA A 709 -10.60 23.89 22.55
C ALA A 709 -11.80 24.84 22.49
N HIS A 710 -12.51 25.03 23.60
CA HIS A 710 -13.62 25.98 23.71
C HIS A 710 -13.16 27.42 23.47
N ARG A 711 -12.04 27.84 24.08
CA ARG A 711 -11.49 29.19 23.86
C ARG A 711 -10.95 29.40 22.46
N LEU A 712 -10.34 28.37 21.85
CA LEU A 712 -9.96 28.41 20.43
C LEU A 712 -11.16 28.63 19.52
N LEU A 713 -12.27 27.91 19.73
CA LEU A 713 -13.50 28.10 18.96
C LEU A 713 -14.06 29.52 19.10
N LEU A 714 -14.11 30.07 20.32
CA LEU A 714 -14.57 31.44 20.54
C LEU A 714 -13.63 32.48 19.93
N ALA A 715 -12.31 32.27 20.01
CA ALA A 715 -11.30 33.12 19.39
C ALA A 715 -11.42 33.13 17.87
N HIS A 716 -11.62 31.96 17.25
CA HIS A 716 -11.94 31.80 15.84
C HIS A 716 -13.19 32.60 15.45
N ALA A 717 -14.29 32.37 16.16
CA ALA A 717 -15.57 33.02 15.86
C ALA A 717 -15.52 34.54 16.05
N ALA A 718 -14.81 35.03 17.06
CA ALA A 718 -14.58 36.45 17.28
C ALA A 718 -13.76 37.10 16.15
N ALA A 719 -12.70 36.44 15.67
CA ALA A 719 -11.90 36.92 14.55
C ALA A 719 -12.68 36.91 13.22
N VAL A 720 -13.48 35.87 12.97
CA VAL A 720 -14.35 35.79 11.79
C VAL A 720 -15.40 36.89 11.81
N LYS A 721 -16.08 37.07 12.94
CA LYS A 721 -17.05 38.16 13.12
C LYS A 721 -16.42 39.52 12.85
N LEU A 722 -15.26 39.79 13.45
CA LEU A 722 -14.51 41.02 13.21
C LEU A 722 -14.19 41.21 11.71
N TYR A 723 -13.70 40.16 11.04
CA TYR A 723 -13.37 40.23 9.63
C TYR A 723 -14.59 40.54 8.76
N ARG A 724 -15.70 39.81 8.97
CA ARG A 724 -16.95 40.01 8.22
C ARG A 724 -17.54 41.40 8.43
N ASP A 725 -17.62 41.86 9.68
CA ASP A 725 -18.26 43.11 10.04
C ASP A 725 -17.47 44.34 9.56
N LYS A 726 -16.13 44.27 9.61
CA LYS A 726 -15.28 45.46 9.39
C LYS A 726 -14.45 45.43 8.11
N TYR A 727 -13.99 44.26 7.68
CA TYR A 727 -12.95 44.16 6.66
C TYR A 727 -13.45 43.56 5.34
N GLN A 728 -14.30 42.53 5.38
CA GLN A 728 -14.66 41.73 4.21
C GLN A 728 -15.24 42.56 3.06
N ALA A 729 -16.10 43.53 3.34
CA ALA A 729 -16.68 44.41 2.31
C ALA A 729 -15.63 45.23 1.54
N THR A 730 -14.58 45.67 2.23
CA THR A 730 -13.51 46.50 1.63
C THR A 730 -12.38 45.66 1.05
N GLN A 731 -11.97 44.61 1.77
CA GLN A 731 -10.82 43.78 1.45
C GLN A 731 -11.17 42.64 0.49
N LYS A 732 -12.44 42.22 0.42
CA LYS A 732 -12.97 41.19 -0.49
C LYS A 732 -12.26 39.83 -0.40
N GLY A 733 -11.66 39.50 0.74
CA GLY A 733 -11.12 38.17 1.01
C GLY A 733 -12.13 37.25 1.70
N VAL A 734 -11.75 35.98 1.84
CA VAL A 734 -12.49 34.92 2.52
C VAL A 734 -11.73 34.47 3.77
N ILE A 735 -12.47 33.95 4.76
CA ILE A 735 -11.90 33.50 6.04
C ILE A 735 -12.39 32.12 6.43
N GLY A 736 -11.50 31.28 6.93
CA GLY A 736 -11.78 29.90 7.32
C GLY A 736 -10.93 29.42 8.50
N ILE A 737 -10.92 28.10 8.65
CA ILE A 737 -10.19 27.37 9.69
C ILE A 737 -9.62 26.09 9.08
N THR A 738 -8.43 25.67 9.52
CA THR A 738 -7.83 24.41 9.11
C THR A 738 -8.00 23.36 10.21
N LEU A 739 -8.64 22.24 9.87
CA LEU A 739 -8.85 21.10 10.76
C LEU A 739 -8.03 19.90 10.27
N VAL A 740 -7.46 19.15 11.20
CA VAL A 740 -6.85 17.84 10.91
C VAL A 740 -7.84 16.72 11.19
N SER A 741 -7.81 15.69 10.35
CA SER A 741 -8.52 14.45 10.64
C SER A 741 -7.79 13.27 10.04
N HIS A 742 -7.71 12.19 10.81
CA HIS A 742 -7.48 10.87 10.26
C HIS A 742 -8.80 10.32 9.70
N TRP A 743 -8.71 9.34 8.80
CA TRP A 743 -9.87 8.48 8.54
C TRP A 743 -9.97 7.36 9.56
N MET A 744 -11.17 7.10 10.07
CA MET A 744 -11.41 6.07 11.08
C MET A 744 -12.11 4.87 10.45
N VAL A 745 -11.38 3.78 10.30
CA VAL A 745 -11.91 2.52 9.76
C VAL A 745 -12.39 1.65 10.93
N PRO A 746 -13.67 1.24 11.00
CA PRO A 746 -14.17 0.36 12.07
C PRO A 746 -13.36 -0.94 12.16
N PHE A 747 -12.83 -1.29 13.34
CA PHE A 747 -11.92 -2.43 13.54
C PHE A 747 -12.54 -3.77 13.11
N SER A 748 -13.84 -3.92 13.28
CA SER A 748 -14.64 -5.04 12.76
C SER A 748 -15.95 -4.54 12.15
N ASN A 749 -16.76 -5.47 11.64
CA ASN A 749 -18.11 -5.17 11.17
C ASN A 749 -19.13 -5.08 12.32
N GLU A 750 -18.71 -5.28 13.58
CA GLU A 750 -19.60 -5.15 14.74
C GLU A 750 -20.11 -3.72 14.90
N ARG A 751 -21.34 -3.58 15.37
CA ARG A 751 -21.98 -2.27 15.58
C ARG A 751 -21.17 -1.40 16.54
N ASN A 752 -20.61 -1.99 17.59
CA ASN A 752 -19.81 -1.28 18.58
C ASN A 752 -18.58 -0.60 17.96
N ASP A 753 -17.88 -1.29 17.04
CA ASP A 753 -16.71 -0.76 16.36
C ASP A 753 -17.07 0.29 15.29
N GLN A 754 -18.22 0.13 14.63
CA GLN A 754 -18.75 1.17 13.75
C GLN A 754 -19.08 2.44 14.52
N ASP A 755 -19.76 2.31 15.66
CA ASP A 755 -20.06 3.43 16.55
C ASP A 755 -18.76 4.01 17.14
N ALA A 756 -17.75 3.19 17.42
CA ALA A 756 -16.44 3.64 17.87
C ALA A 756 -15.71 4.47 16.81
N ALA A 757 -15.72 4.05 15.54
CA ALA A 757 -15.17 4.84 14.44
C ALA A 757 -15.85 6.21 14.32
N GLN A 758 -17.18 6.26 14.45
CA GLN A 758 -17.89 7.55 14.46
C GLN A 758 -17.54 8.40 15.67
N ARG A 759 -17.43 7.82 16.88
CA ARG A 759 -16.99 8.55 18.08
C ARG A 759 -15.58 9.09 17.92
N ALA A 760 -14.66 8.34 17.30
CA ALA A 760 -13.31 8.82 17.04
C ALA A 760 -13.31 10.03 16.09
N LEU A 761 -14.11 10.00 15.02
CA LEU A 761 -14.29 11.16 14.14
C LEU A 761 -14.92 12.35 14.88
N ASP A 762 -15.90 12.11 15.74
CA ASP A 762 -16.54 13.18 16.52
C ASP A 762 -15.55 13.83 17.51
N PHE A 763 -14.71 13.05 18.19
CA PHE A 763 -13.71 13.56 19.14
C PHE A 763 -12.48 14.21 18.49
N MET A 764 -12.30 14.04 17.17
CA MET A 764 -11.20 14.64 16.42
C MET A 764 -11.69 15.78 15.51
N PHE A 765 -12.37 15.44 14.42
CA PHE A 765 -12.85 16.38 13.43
C PHE A 765 -14.14 17.10 13.87
N GLY A 766 -15.12 16.33 14.36
CA GLY A 766 -16.42 16.85 14.79
C GLY A 766 -16.31 17.82 15.97
N TRP A 767 -15.29 17.69 16.82
CA TRP A 767 -15.09 18.54 17.99
C TRP A 767 -14.99 20.02 17.62
N PHE A 768 -14.46 20.33 16.44
CA PHE A 768 -14.39 21.69 15.90
C PHE A 768 -15.39 21.92 14.76
N MET A 769 -15.63 20.92 13.90
CA MET A 769 -16.54 21.08 12.75
C MET A 769 -18.01 21.23 13.16
N ASP A 770 -18.49 20.48 14.16
CA ASP A 770 -19.89 20.58 14.61
C ASP A 770 -20.20 21.95 15.24
N PRO A 771 -19.35 22.53 16.12
CA PRO A 771 -19.58 23.88 16.63
C PRO A 771 -19.67 24.94 15.53
N ILE A 772 -18.76 24.95 14.55
CA ILE A 772 -18.76 25.99 13.50
C ILE A 772 -19.86 25.80 12.44
N THR A 773 -20.56 24.66 12.45
CA THR A 773 -21.69 24.41 11.54
C THR A 773 -23.04 24.49 12.25
N ASN A 774 -23.16 23.88 13.42
CA ASN A 774 -24.40 23.70 14.15
C ASN A 774 -24.49 24.56 15.42
N GLY A 775 -23.39 25.17 15.85
CA GLY A 775 -23.31 26.02 17.04
C GLY A 775 -23.20 25.27 18.37
N ASP A 776 -22.91 23.96 18.34
CA ASP A 776 -22.79 23.12 19.52
C ASP A 776 -21.88 21.91 19.24
N TYR A 777 -21.36 21.28 20.30
CA TYR A 777 -20.48 20.10 20.20
C TYR A 777 -21.22 18.83 19.73
N PRO A 778 -20.51 17.81 19.22
CA PRO A 778 -21.12 16.52 18.87
C PRO A 778 -21.88 15.88 20.05
N LYS A 779 -23.02 15.24 19.79
CA LYS A 779 -23.85 14.61 20.84
C LYS A 779 -23.14 13.47 21.58
N SER A 780 -22.27 12.74 20.89
CA SER A 780 -21.38 11.74 21.49
C SER A 780 -20.48 12.38 22.56
N MET A 781 -19.86 13.52 22.26
CA MET A 781 -19.02 14.25 23.23
C MET A 781 -19.84 14.78 24.41
N GLN A 782 -20.98 15.43 24.15
CA GLN A 782 -21.84 15.97 25.21
C GLN A 782 -22.24 14.88 26.22
N SER A 783 -22.61 13.69 25.72
CA SER A 783 -23.05 12.57 26.55
C SER A 783 -21.91 11.86 27.30
N LEU A 784 -20.72 11.74 26.70
CA LEU A 784 -19.60 11.02 27.28
C LEU A 784 -18.75 11.86 28.24
N VAL A 785 -18.58 13.15 27.93
CA VAL A 785 -17.73 14.07 28.71
C VAL A 785 -18.52 14.70 29.85
N GLY A 786 -19.80 15.03 29.62
CA GLY A 786 -20.68 15.65 30.60
C GLY A 786 -20.24 17.07 30.99
N ASP A 787 -20.27 17.37 32.28
CA ASP A 787 -20.05 18.74 32.80
C ASP A 787 -18.62 19.28 32.61
N ARG A 788 -17.65 18.41 32.27
CA ARG A 788 -16.29 18.85 31.93
C ARG A 788 -16.21 19.51 30.55
N LEU A 789 -17.18 19.26 29.66
CA LEU A 789 -17.29 19.93 28.37
C LEU A 789 -17.97 21.29 28.58
N PRO A 790 -17.30 22.41 28.29
CA PRO A 790 -17.91 23.73 28.40
C PRO A 790 -19.19 23.84 27.55
N LYS A 791 -20.10 24.73 27.95
CA LYS A 791 -21.34 24.99 27.21
C LYS A 791 -21.25 26.37 26.57
N PHE A 792 -21.64 26.46 25.30
CA PHE A 792 -21.77 27.75 24.64
C PHE A 792 -23.01 28.49 25.15
N SER A 793 -22.86 29.79 25.40
CA SER A 793 -24.02 30.68 25.52
C SER A 793 -24.79 30.72 24.20
N LYS A 794 -26.02 31.27 24.23
CA LYS A 794 -26.81 31.43 23.01
C LYS A 794 -26.10 32.34 22.00
N GLU A 795 -25.46 33.40 22.49
CA GLU A 795 -24.70 34.37 21.70
C GLU A 795 -23.45 33.74 21.10
N GLU A 796 -22.71 32.94 21.89
CA GLU A 796 -21.53 32.21 21.43
C GLU A 796 -21.89 31.16 20.36
N SER A 797 -22.97 30.39 20.59
CA SER A 797 -23.49 29.41 19.65
C SER A 797 -23.86 30.06 18.31
N GLU A 798 -24.51 31.22 18.34
CA GLU A 798 -24.89 31.95 17.13
C GLU A 798 -23.68 32.56 16.41
N MET A 799 -22.66 32.99 17.16
CA MET A 799 -21.42 33.50 16.58
C MET A 799 -20.62 32.41 15.86
N LEU A 800 -20.72 31.15 16.30
CA LEU A 800 -20.04 30.00 15.70
C LEU A 800 -20.70 29.47 14.44
N LYS A 801 -22.04 29.45 14.37
CA LYS A 801 -22.75 28.87 13.22
C LYS A 801 -22.36 29.55 11.91
N GLY A 802 -21.81 28.76 10.99
CA GLY A 802 -21.36 29.25 9.69
C GLY A 802 -20.19 30.21 9.77
N SER A 803 -19.36 30.16 10.81
CA SER A 803 -18.19 31.04 11.01
C SER A 803 -17.01 30.70 10.08
N PHE A 804 -17.26 30.24 8.86
CA PHE A 804 -16.23 29.97 7.87
C PHE A 804 -16.80 30.13 6.46
N ASP A 805 -15.97 30.61 5.54
CA ASP A 805 -16.26 30.69 4.10
C ASP A 805 -15.69 29.47 3.36
N PHE A 806 -14.64 28.86 3.91
CA PHE A 806 -14.02 27.62 3.43
C PHE A 806 -13.44 26.81 4.60
N LEU A 807 -13.26 25.51 4.38
CA LEU A 807 -12.59 24.58 5.28
C LEU A 807 -11.18 24.27 4.75
N GLY A 808 -10.17 24.52 5.55
CA GLY A 808 -8.85 23.91 5.37
C GLY A 808 -8.86 22.50 5.95
N LEU A 809 -8.32 21.52 5.22
CA LEU A 809 -8.22 20.14 5.67
C LEU A 809 -6.77 19.67 5.62
N ASN A 810 -6.26 19.24 6.77
CA ASN A 810 -4.98 18.55 6.88
C ASN A 810 -5.24 17.04 6.97
N TYR A 811 -4.65 16.27 6.06
CA TYR A 811 -4.79 14.81 6.02
C TYR A 811 -3.45 14.14 5.78
N TYR A 812 -3.19 13.06 6.51
CA TYR A 812 -1.95 12.28 6.41
C TYR A 812 -2.18 10.76 6.44
N THR A 813 -3.14 10.29 7.25
CA THR A 813 -3.24 8.85 7.57
C THR A 813 -4.65 8.44 8.02
N ALA A 814 -4.80 7.15 8.33
CA ALA A 814 -5.99 6.53 8.86
C ALA A 814 -5.65 5.59 10.03
N ASN A 815 -6.65 5.31 10.88
CA ASN A 815 -6.53 4.32 11.94
C ASN A 815 -7.71 3.35 11.93
N PHE A 816 -7.48 2.17 12.48
CA PHE A 816 -8.55 1.28 12.89
C PHE A 816 -9.11 1.70 14.24
N ALA A 817 -10.44 1.71 14.38
CA ALA A 817 -11.13 2.12 15.59
C ALA A 817 -11.97 0.97 16.18
N ALA A 818 -11.61 0.52 17.38
CA ALA A 818 -12.33 -0.51 18.12
C ALA A 818 -13.05 0.11 19.33
N ALA A 819 -14.20 -0.45 19.72
CA ALA A 819 -14.87 -0.04 20.95
C ALA A 819 -14.07 -0.46 22.18
N ASP A 820 -13.83 0.49 23.09
CA ASP A 820 -13.32 0.15 24.41
C ASP A 820 -14.45 -0.47 25.25
N THR A 821 -14.30 -1.75 25.60
CA THR A 821 -15.27 -2.53 26.39
C THR A 821 -14.99 -2.46 27.90
N ALA A 822 -13.98 -1.70 28.33
CA ALA A 822 -13.71 -1.49 29.75
C ALA A 822 -14.95 -0.92 30.49
N LYS A 823 -15.12 -1.36 31.75
CA LYS A 823 -16.29 -0.95 32.56
C LYS A 823 -16.37 0.59 32.68
N PRO A 824 -17.52 1.21 32.35
CA PRO A 824 -17.70 2.65 32.52
C PRO A 824 -17.42 3.09 33.96
N GLY A 825 -16.59 4.12 34.14
CA GLY A 825 -16.31 4.73 35.45
C GLY A 825 -15.18 4.12 36.27
N LEU A 826 -14.53 3.05 35.81
CA LEU A 826 -13.30 2.51 36.43
C LEU A 826 -12.06 3.18 35.83
N GLY A 827 -11.84 4.46 36.17
CA GLY A 827 -10.64 5.19 35.76
C GLY A 827 -10.72 6.67 36.07
N LYS A 828 -9.57 7.33 36.22
CA LYS A 828 -9.52 8.79 36.29
C LYS A 828 -9.93 9.37 34.91
N PRO A 829 -10.80 10.40 34.88
CA PRO A 829 -11.26 10.99 33.63
C PRO A 829 -10.09 11.60 32.86
N SER A 830 -10.17 11.56 31.52
CA SER A 830 -9.16 12.12 30.62
C SER A 830 -9.73 12.15 29.21
N TYR A 831 -9.41 13.21 28.46
CA TYR A 831 -9.72 13.31 27.04
C TYR A 831 -9.35 12.02 26.26
N LEU A 832 -8.21 11.40 26.61
CA LEU A 832 -7.68 10.20 25.94
C LEU A 832 -8.57 8.96 26.06
N LYS A 833 -9.49 8.94 27.02
CA LYS A 833 -10.37 7.78 27.28
C LYS A 833 -11.85 8.10 27.06
N ASP A 834 -12.19 9.38 26.97
CA ASP A 834 -13.58 9.84 26.94
C ASP A 834 -14.34 9.39 25.68
N SER A 835 -13.63 9.20 24.55
CA SER A 835 -14.23 8.68 23.31
C SER A 835 -14.66 7.21 23.43
N ARG A 836 -14.08 6.45 24.38
CA ARG A 836 -14.23 4.99 24.49
C ARG A 836 -13.89 4.27 23.18
N VAL A 837 -12.75 4.64 22.62
CA VAL A 837 -12.21 4.08 21.38
C VAL A 837 -10.76 3.68 21.61
N ILE A 838 -10.39 2.50 21.13
CA ILE A 838 -9.01 2.07 20.99
C ILE A 838 -8.64 2.27 19.51
N LEU A 839 -7.70 3.17 19.26
CA LEU A 839 -7.14 3.38 17.92
C LEU A 839 -5.92 2.47 17.73
N SER A 840 -5.82 1.88 16.54
CA SER A 840 -4.70 1.03 16.15
C SER A 840 -4.29 1.33 14.71
N THR A 841 -3.00 1.21 14.42
CA THR A 841 -2.47 1.22 13.05
C THR A 841 -2.52 -0.17 12.41
N GLU A 842 -2.85 -1.21 13.19
CA GLU A 842 -2.88 -2.60 12.75
C GLU A 842 -4.19 -3.31 13.10
N ARG A 843 -4.60 -4.26 12.26
CA ARG A 843 -5.74 -5.17 12.49
C ARG A 843 -5.28 -6.59 12.20
N TYR A 844 -5.39 -7.47 13.21
CA TYR A 844 -4.95 -8.87 13.11
C TYR A 844 -3.48 -9.03 12.65
N GLY A 845 -2.60 -8.12 13.09
CA GLY A 845 -1.18 -8.10 12.70
C GLY A 845 -0.90 -7.53 11.31
N VAL A 846 -1.91 -6.97 10.63
CA VAL A 846 -1.76 -6.32 9.32
C VAL A 846 -1.85 -4.80 9.48
N PRO A 847 -0.81 -4.03 9.12
CA PRO A 847 -0.86 -2.57 9.11
C PRO A 847 -1.92 -2.03 8.15
N ILE A 848 -2.52 -0.89 8.51
CA ILE A 848 -3.52 -0.21 7.69
C ILE A 848 -2.92 0.30 6.36
N GLY A 849 -1.62 0.59 6.35
CA GLY A 849 -0.88 1.10 5.20
C GLY A 849 0.63 1.01 5.43
N GLN A 850 1.43 1.48 4.46
CA GLN A 850 2.89 1.50 4.57
C GLN A 850 3.32 2.41 5.71
N LYS A 851 4.10 1.88 6.66
CA LYS A 851 4.66 2.65 7.77
C LYS A 851 5.73 3.62 7.27
N THR A 852 5.81 4.80 7.90
CA THR A 852 6.76 5.86 7.53
C THR A 852 7.73 6.13 8.68
N ALA A 853 8.53 7.20 8.61
CA ALA A 853 9.53 7.47 9.65
C ALA A 853 8.91 7.78 11.03
N THR A 854 7.70 8.32 11.05
CA THR A 854 6.93 8.52 12.28
C THR A 854 5.97 7.38 12.53
N ASP A 855 5.87 6.93 13.79
CA ASP A 855 5.04 5.78 14.17
C ASP A 855 3.53 5.99 13.95
N TRP A 856 3.07 7.24 13.99
CA TRP A 856 1.66 7.58 13.84
C TRP A 856 1.19 7.62 12.38
N LEU A 857 2.10 7.79 11.41
CA LEU A 857 1.76 8.02 10.01
C LEU A 857 1.95 6.75 9.17
N HIS A 858 0.84 6.18 8.73
CA HIS A 858 0.78 5.07 7.76
C HIS A 858 0.11 5.54 6.46
N VAL A 859 0.71 5.27 5.30
CA VAL A 859 0.22 5.71 3.99
C VAL A 859 -1.10 5.03 3.64
N TYR A 860 -2.20 5.78 3.63
CA TYR A 860 -3.54 5.26 3.35
C TYR A 860 -4.39 6.23 2.52
N PRO A 861 -4.16 6.35 1.20
CA PRO A 861 -4.82 7.34 0.35
C PRO A 861 -6.32 7.08 0.19
N LYS A 862 -6.79 5.83 0.33
CA LYS A 862 -8.23 5.53 0.35
C LYS A 862 -8.98 6.26 1.47
N GLY A 863 -8.36 6.39 2.65
CA GLY A 863 -8.97 7.12 3.76
C GLY A 863 -9.16 8.61 3.45
N PHE A 864 -8.32 9.18 2.59
CA PHE A 864 -8.42 10.56 2.16
C PHE A 864 -9.72 10.79 1.36
N PHE A 865 -9.98 9.90 0.41
CA PHE A 865 -11.20 9.89 -0.39
C PHE A 865 -12.46 9.70 0.49
N GLU A 866 -12.43 8.71 1.40
CA GLU A 866 -13.56 8.43 2.30
C GLU A 866 -13.87 9.60 3.23
N LEU A 867 -12.84 10.26 3.78
CA LEU A 867 -12.99 11.46 4.61
C LEU A 867 -13.64 12.62 3.84
N LEU A 868 -13.20 12.86 2.60
CA LEU A 868 -13.76 13.91 1.75
C LEU A 868 -15.25 13.66 1.44
N ILE A 869 -15.64 12.41 1.19
CA ILE A 869 -17.03 12.03 0.99
C ILE A 869 -17.85 12.19 2.27
N TYR A 870 -17.28 11.79 3.41
CA TYR A 870 -17.92 11.98 4.71
C TYR A 870 -18.20 13.46 4.97
N ILE A 871 -17.21 14.34 4.74
CA ILE A 871 -17.37 15.78 4.91
C ILE A 871 -18.46 16.31 3.97
N LYS A 872 -18.43 15.91 2.70
CA LYS A 872 -19.46 16.27 1.72
C LYS A 872 -20.87 15.92 2.21
N ARG A 873 -21.06 14.67 2.68
CA ARG A 873 -22.37 14.14 3.08
C ARG A 873 -22.86 14.74 4.39
N LYS A 874 -21.99 14.90 5.40
CA LYS A 874 -22.38 15.34 6.74
C LYS A 874 -22.49 16.86 6.87
N TYR A 875 -21.63 17.63 6.19
CA TYR A 875 -21.50 19.08 6.38
C TYR A 875 -21.87 19.89 5.13
N ASN A 876 -22.74 19.36 4.27
CA ASN A 876 -23.31 20.05 3.12
C ASN A 876 -22.27 20.54 2.09
N ASN A 877 -21.26 19.72 1.79
CA ASN A 877 -20.25 19.94 0.75
C ASN A 877 -19.62 21.36 0.75
N PRO A 878 -18.98 21.77 1.87
CA PRO A 878 -18.37 23.09 1.95
C PRO A 878 -17.23 23.24 0.93
N ILE A 879 -16.79 24.47 0.67
CA ILE A 879 -15.55 24.69 -0.08
C ILE A 879 -14.38 24.16 0.76
N ILE A 880 -13.57 23.28 0.17
CA ILE A 880 -12.43 22.65 0.85
C ILE A 880 -11.13 23.06 0.16
N TYR A 881 -10.10 23.35 0.95
CA TYR A 881 -8.71 23.40 0.52
C TYR A 881 -7.94 22.35 1.32
N ILE A 882 -7.20 21.47 0.64
CA ILE A 882 -6.29 20.56 1.33
C ILE A 882 -5.07 21.37 1.74
N THR A 883 -5.01 21.79 3.00
CA THR A 883 -4.02 22.76 3.47
C THR A 883 -2.70 22.15 3.90
N GLU A 884 -2.70 20.84 4.18
CA GLU A 884 -1.50 20.02 4.39
C GLU A 884 -1.77 18.57 3.96
N ASN A 885 -0.81 18.00 3.23
CA ASN A 885 -0.72 16.58 2.92
C ASN A 885 0.74 16.25 2.59
N GLY A 886 1.29 15.18 3.16
CA GLY A 886 2.68 14.81 2.96
C GLY A 886 3.11 13.59 3.75
N VAL A 887 4.40 13.24 3.67
CA VAL A 887 4.94 12.05 4.32
C VAL A 887 6.28 12.33 4.99
N SER A 888 6.49 11.63 6.11
CA SER A 888 7.69 11.73 6.94
C SER A 888 8.80 10.76 6.51
N GLU A 889 10.04 11.24 6.43
CA GLU A 889 11.24 10.43 6.25
C GLU A 889 12.28 10.73 7.35
N PHE A 890 13.11 9.75 7.68
CA PHE A 890 14.18 9.94 8.67
C PHE A 890 15.25 10.87 8.13
N ASN A 891 15.73 11.78 8.99
CA ASN A 891 16.97 12.50 8.74
C ASN A 891 18.15 11.56 9.00
N ASN A 892 18.67 10.95 7.93
CA ASN A 892 19.80 10.04 8.03
C ASN A 892 21.12 10.77 7.74
N ALA A 893 21.81 11.19 8.81
CA ALA A 893 23.10 11.87 8.71
C ALA A 893 24.24 11.02 8.09
N THR A 894 24.03 9.72 7.88
CA THR A 894 25.03 8.86 7.21
C THR A 894 24.96 8.91 5.68
N LEU A 895 23.88 9.47 5.12
CA LEU A 895 23.70 9.61 3.68
C LEU A 895 24.35 10.90 3.16
N SER A 896 24.84 10.88 1.93
CA SER A 896 25.24 12.11 1.24
C SER A 896 24.02 13.00 0.96
N VAL A 897 24.25 14.27 0.63
CA VAL A 897 23.18 15.19 0.21
C VAL A 897 22.45 14.63 -1.01
N GLU A 898 23.16 14.05 -1.99
CA GLU A 898 22.57 13.42 -3.17
C GLU A 898 21.66 12.24 -2.81
N ALA A 899 22.11 11.35 -1.93
CA ALA A 899 21.32 10.20 -1.49
C ALA A 899 20.10 10.63 -0.66
N SER A 900 20.23 11.64 0.18
CA SER A 900 19.13 12.19 1.01
C SER A 900 18.02 12.88 0.19
N ARG A 901 18.28 13.14 -1.10
CA ARG A 901 17.33 13.74 -2.03
C ARG A 901 16.51 12.71 -2.82
N VAL A 902 16.80 11.42 -2.65
CA VAL A 902 16.10 10.31 -3.31
C VAL A 902 14.89 9.89 -2.48
N ASP A 903 13.82 10.68 -2.53
CA ASP A 903 12.63 10.54 -1.69
C ASP A 903 11.45 9.83 -2.38
N ILE A 904 11.68 8.57 -2.74
CA ILE A 904 10.75 7.75 -3.53
C ILE A 904 9.36 7.64 -2.89
N MET A 905 9.33 7.37 -1.58
CA MET A 905 8.08 7.21 -0.83
C MET A 905 7.22 8.47 -0.93
N ARG A 906 7.84 9.66 -0.93
CA ARG A 906 7.13 10.93 -1.06
C ARG A 906 6.56 11.13 -2.47
N VAL A 907 7.28 10.72 -3.51
CA VAL A 907 6.76 10.69 -4.89
C VAL A 907 5.53 9.79 -4.98
N GLU A 908 5.64 8.53 -4.53
CA GLU A 908 4.53 7.57 -4.56
C GLU A 908 3.33 8.04 -3.72
N TYR A 909 3.59 8.63 -2.55
CA TYR A 909 2.58 9.20 -1.68
C TYR A 909 1.76 10.27 -2.40
N TYR A 910 2.42 11.22 -3.06
CA TYR A 910 1.73 12.32 -3.74
C TYR A 910 0.98 11.86 -4.97
N ASP A 911 1.54 10.99 -5.81
CA ASP A 911 0.85 10.43 -6.97
C ASP A 911 -0.46 9.73 -6.55
N GLN A 912 -0.40 8.89 -5.52
CA GLN A 912 -1.58 8.19 -5.00
C GLN A 912 -2.60 9.16 -4.38
N HIS A 913 -2.20 10.06 -3.47
CA HIS A 913 -3.14 10.95 -2.78
C HIS A 913 -3.80 11.95 -3.74
N LEU A 914 -3.05 12.48 -4.71
CA LEU A 914 -3.62 13.37 -5.72
C LEU A 914 -4.55 12.62 -6.69
N SER A 915 -4.30 11.35 -6.98
CA SER A 915 -5.20 10.50 -7.77
C SER A 915 -6.54 10.29 -7.04
N PHE A 916 -6.51 9.90 -5.76
CA PHE A 916 -7.72 9.77 -4.94
C PHE A 916 -8.45 11.11 -4.73
N LEU A 917 -7.71 12.22 -4.62
CA LEU A 917 -8.30 13.55 -4.55
C LEU A 917 -9.05 13.90 -5.84
N ARG A 918 -8.43 13.65 -7.00
CA ARG A 918 -9.07 13.82 -8.30
C ARG A 918 -10.35 12.99 -8.38
N ASP A 919 -10.31 11.73 -7.95
CA ASP A 919 -11.47 10.84 -7.99
C ASP A 919 -12.60 11.34 -7.06
N ALA A 920 -12.27 11.90 -5.89
CA ALA A 920 -13.27 12.53 -5.01
C ALA A 920 -13.92 13.76 -5.67
N ILE A 921 -13.14 14.57 -6.39
CA ILE A 921 -13.63 15.78 -7.06
C ILE A 921 -14.49 15.40 -8.28
N ILE A 922 -13.97 14.57 -9.18
CA ILE A 922 -14.58 14.27 -10.48
C ILE A 922 -15.63 13.17 -10.35
N GLY A 923 -15.32 12.09 -9.63
CA GLY A 923 -16.22 10.94 -9.48
C GLY A 923 -17.35 11.20 -8.50
N GLU A 924 -17.07 11.89 -7.40
CA GLU A 924 -18.02 12.08 -6.30
C GLU A 924 -18.48 13.54 -6.12
N GLY A 925 -17.97 14.50 -6.89
CA GLY A 925 -18.43 15.89 -6.83
C GLY A 925 -18.12 16.60 -5.50
N VAL A 926 -17.03 16.23 -4.82
CA VAL A 926 -16.57 16.94 -3.61
C VAL A 926 -16.01 18.30 -3.99
N ASN A 927 -16.39 19.35 -3.25
CA ASN A 927 -16.06 20.74 -3.58
C ASN A 927 -14.66 21.18 -3.09
N VAL A 928 -13.62 20.50 -3.56
CA VAL A 928 -12.22 20.88 -3.28
C VAL A 928 -11.72 21.88 -4.33
N LYS A 929 -11.03 22.94 -3.88
CA LYS A 929 -10.54 24.05 -4.72
C LYS A 929 -9.03 24.22 -4.75
N GLY A 930 -8.29 23.54 -3.88
CA GLY A 930 -6.85 23.56 -3.93
C GLY A 930 -6.19 22.52 -3.05
N TYR A 931 -4.89 22.35 -3.28
CA TYR A 931 -4.03 21.39 -2.62
C TYR A 931 -2.68 22.03 -2.26
N PHE A 932 -2.27 21.88 -1.01
CA PHE A 932 -1.03 22.39 -0.46
C PHE A 932 -0.17 21.23 0.07
N ALA A 933 0.97 21.01 -0.58
CA ALA A 933 1.94 20.00 -0.13
C ALA A 933 2.59 20.43 1.19
N TRP A 934 2.50 19.57 2.21
CA TRP A 934 3.31 19.65 3.42
C TRP A 934 4.58 18.80 3.22
N SER A 935 5.74 19.39 3.00
CA SER A 935 6.03 20.84 3.04
C SER A 935 7.02 21.26 1.95
N LEU A 936 7.28 22.56 1.81
CA LEU A 936 8.22 23.05 0.81
C LEU A 936 9.64 22.57 1.15
N LEU A 937 10.05 22.81 2.39
CA LEU A 937 11.38 22.59 2.92
C LEU A 937 11.31 21.62 4.10
N ASP A 938 12.35 20.80 4.25
CA ASP A 938 12.62 20.18 5.54
C ASP A 938 12.71 21.28 6.61
N ASN A 939 12.17 21.02 7.79
CA ASN A 939 11.97 22.05 8.82
C ASN A 939 12.01 21.43 10.22
N PHE A 940 11.79 22.25 11.26
CA PHE A 940 11.73 21.79 12.65
C PHE A 940 10.37 21.11 12.93
N GLU A 941 10.35 19.78 13.08
CA GLU A 941 9.14 18.98 13.28
C GLU A 941 8.83 18.80 14.77
N TRP A 942 8.60 19.91 15.46
CA TRP A 942 8.06 19.94 16.82
C TRP A 942 8.83 19.04 17.81
N GLY A 943 8.20 18.00 18.37
CA GLY A 943 8.82 17.07 19.31
C GLY A 943 9.90 16.17 18.68
N ASP A 944 9.87 16.00 17.36
CA ASP A 944 10.88 15.22 16.62
C ASP A 944 12.10 16.08 16.23
N GLY A 945 12.05 17.40 16.45
CA GLY A 945 13.13 18.30 16.08
C GLY A 945 13.47 18.21 14.60
N TYR A 946 14.75 18.06 14.26
CA TYR A 946 15.23 17.87 12.89
C TYR A 946 15.48 16.41 12.53
N THR A 947 15.02 15.45 13.35
CA THR A 947 15.18 14.02 13.09
C THR A 947 14.27 13.50 11.98
N ILE A 948 13.24 14.28 11.62
CA ILE A 948 12.24 13.95 10.61
C ILE A 948 12.24 15.02 9.52
N ARG A 949 12.04 14.59 8.28
CA ARG A 949 12.04 15.42 7.07
C ARG A 949 10.72 15.27 6.32
N PHE A 950 10.00 16.38 6.16
CA PHE A 950 8.73 16.47 5.42
C PHE A 950 8.83 17.22 4.09
N GLY A 951 9.94 17.91 3.83
CA GLY A 951 10.08 18.81 2.70
C GLY A 951 10.21 18.10 1.37
N ILE A 952 9.67 18.70 0.32
CA ILE A 952 9.99 18.35 -1.07
C ILE A 952 11.36 18.91 -1.50
N TYR A 953 11.90 19.86 -0.74
CA TYR A 953 13.31 20.27 -0.79
C TYR A 953 14.04 19.82 0.47
N TYR A 954 15.24 19.29 0.25
CA TYR A 954 16.20 19.01 1.29
C TYR A 954 16.82 20.31 1.78
N VAL A 955 16.86 20.51 3.09
CA VAL A 955 17.63 21.58 3.72
C VAL A 955 18.85 20.99 4.39
N ASP A 956 20.02 21.47 3.97
CA ASP A 956 21.30 21.10 4.57
C ASP A 956 21.52 21.91 5.85
N TYR A 957 21.22 21.29 7.00
CA TYR A 957 21.34 21.93 8.31
C TYR A 957 22.79 22.23 8.69
N GLU A 958 23.77 21.56 8.08
CA GLU A 958 25.20 21.68 8.39
C GLU A 958 25.93 22.62 7.42
N ASP A 959 25.48 22.71 6.16
CA ASP A 959 26.07 23.58 5.12
C ASP A 959 25.23 24.83 4.86
N GLY A 960 25.06 25.64 5.90
CA GLY A 960 24.50 26.99 5.78
C GLY A 960 23.06 27.05 5.28
N LEU A 961 22.25 26.01 5.58
CA LEU A 961 20.83 25.91 5.26
C LEU A 961 20.55 25.94 3.76
N LYS A 962 21.44 25.39 2.92
CA LYS A 962 21.20 25.33 1.46
C LYS A 962 19.98 24.47 1.13
N ARG A 963 19.18 24.94 0.16
CA ARG A 963 17.99 24.23 -0.34
C ARG A 963 18.34 23.42 -1.58
N TYR A 964 18.05 22.12 -1.57
CA TYR A 964 18.26 21.23 -2.71
C TYR A 964 16.96 20.52 -3.10
N PRO A 965 16.58 20.50 -4.39
CA PRO A 965 15.37 19.81 -4.82
C PRO A 965 15.54 18.30 -4.63
N LYS A 966 14.55 17.66 -3.97
CA LYS A 966 14.42 16.20 -3.95
C LYS A 966 13.74 15.69 -5.22
N LEU A 967 13.58 14.38 -5.37
CA LEU A 967 12.85 13.79 -6.51
C LEU A 967 11.38 14.22 -6.50
N SER A 968 10.75 14.32 -5.33
CA SER A 968 9.38 14.81 -5.21
C SER A 968 9.20 16.24 -5.71
N ALA A 969 10.18 17.14 -5.53
CA ALA A 969 10.15 18.47 -6.12
C ALA A 969 10.20 18.45 -7.66
N GLN A 970 10.99 17.54 -8.24
CA GLN A 970 11.07 17.37 -9.69
C GLN A 970 9.78 16.78 -10.25
N TRP A 971 9.21 15.78 -9.56
CA TRP A 971 7.92 15.19 -9.89
C TRP A 971 6.80 16.24 -9.86
N PHE A 972 6.71 17.05 -8.80
CA PHE A 972 5.72 18.13 -8.71
C PHE A 972 5.89 19.16 -9.82
N LYS A 973 7.13 19.54 -10.13
CA LYS A 973 7.41 20.47 -11.23
C LYS A 973 6.92 19.90 -12.57
N ASN A 974 7.06 18.60 -12.80
CA ASN A 974 6.55 17.95 -14.01
C ASN A 974 5.01 17.84 -13.99
N PHE A 975 4.42 17.52 -12.85
CA PHE A 975 2.98 17.46 -12.63
C PHE A 975 2.29 18.81 -12.90
N LEU A 976 2.93 19.91 -12.52
CA LEU A 976 2.42 21.26 -12.68
C LEU A 976 2.65 21.86 -14.07
N LYS A 977 3.43 21.23 -14.95
CA LYS A 977 3.60 21.68 -16.33
C LYS A 977 2.31 21.42 -17.12
N ASP A 978 1.69 22.49 -17.59
CA ASP A 978 0.66 22.39 -18.62
C ASP A 978 1.29 21.86 -19.91
N HIS A 979 0.90 20.64 -20.29
CA HIS A 979 1.16 20.09 -21.62
C HIS A 979 -0.04 20.47 -22.50
N SER A 980 -0.22 21.78 -22.72
CA SER A 980 -1.23 22.30 -23.64
C SER A 980 -0.78 22.16 -25.09
#